data_AF-A0A1H0RT99-F1
#
_entry.id   AF-A0A1H0RT99-F1
#
_cell.length_a   1.000
_cell.length_b   1.000
_cell.length_c   1.000
_cell.angle_alpha   90.00
_cell.angle_beta   90.00
_cell.angle_gamma   90.00
#
_symmetry.space_group_name_H-M   'P 1'
#
loop_
_entity.id
_entity.type
_entity.pdbx_description
1 polymer ?
#
loop_
_entity_poly.entity_id
_entity_poly.type
_entity_poly.pdbx_seq_one_letter_code
_entity_poly.pdbx_strand_id
1 'polypeptide(L)'
;MPPALLVWGTAVAGNWLNPAELALLCGGMAAAAAMLLVVTGRSHVGHSHVGRRTVGRARPGRGTLRYDPRHGAVAPRSFRATLAVALLLSVAAGAHAAVESSRRHDGAIAEAVAARAAVVAEVEVAGAPRRLRTPGASGLADRWAVPVTLKAVTFDGRRIAGDARFVVMGGAAWKHPVPGQQLRTTGRLRAAAPGEPDAGILSASSAPTVLRGPGVWQQAPGGLRRSFTAAAARFGGDAGGLLPGMVTGDTSALNAELEDAMKTVGMTHLTAVSGANCSLILGTLLLMARTLRLPRVAAAAASLAGLGLFVLMVGPDPSVLRAALMGGIGLASMASGRAGRGLSLLCVAVIGLLLVEPVLATSFGFVLSVLATLGIVITGRRIMDWIPAPVPRWAAGGVAVPLSAQLFCGPVIVLLQPQFGAYALPANVAAAALVAPVTLLGTAAAALLPVVPAAAELLMTPAAAFARAVAGTARFFAALPGAVLPWPEGGFGAATMGIFSATVLGMVWLALHPAAVVRSSLAAHAWTVAVLEGWPPAMRARGPSDGPGRPSGRLPGRARGTAWSTGPGMGRLESANQLPGGITSGCCPDPTAQDLGDEEHHLARCDTCGCRPGGRAGGLLGRAGHGPYPRAGPRGGTRRRSHPA
;
A
#
# COMPACT_ATOMS: atom_id res chain seq x y z
N MET A 1 1.18 14.24 2.46
CA MET A 1 -0.26 13.95 2.50
C MET A 1 -1.10 15.12 2.00
N PRO A 2 -1.15 16.30 2.63
CA PRO A 2 -2.01 17.40 2.14
C PRO A 2 -1.88 17.71 0.62
N PRO A 3 -0.67 17.74 0.01
CA PRO A 3 -0.56 17.98 -1.43
C PRO A 3 -1.22 16.93 -2.31
N ALA A 4 -1.17 15.65 -1.92
CA ALA A 4 -1.76 14.56 -2.69
C ALA A 4 -3.30 14.57 -2.57
N LEU A 5 -3.83 14.95 -1.40
CA LEU A 5 -5.28 15.09 -1.19
C LEU A 5 -5.84 16.30 -1.96
N LEU A 6 -5.11 17.41 -2.04
CA LEU A 6 -5.50 18.56 -2.86
C LEU A 6 -5.53 18.21 -4.36
N VAL A 7 -4.52 17.49 -4.86
CA VAL A 7 -4.47 17.03 -6.27
C VAL A 7 -5.59 16.01 -6.57
N TRP A 8 -5.91 15.14 -5.61
CA TRP A 8 -7.02 14.21 -5.72
C TRP A 8 -8.37 14.93 -5.75
N GLY A 9 -8.58 15.90 -4.86
CA GLY A 9 -9.80 16.70 -4.79
C GLY A 9 -10.07 17.44 -6.10
N THR A 10 -9.05 18.03 -6.73
CA THR A 10 -9.22 18.72 -8.01
C THR A 10 -9.44 17.77 -9.19
N ALA A 11 -8.80 16.59 -9.19
CA ALA A 11 -9.06 15.56 -10.19
C ALA A 11 -10.50 15.01 -10.10
N VAL A 12 -11.02 14.75 -8.89
CA VAL A 12 -12.43 14.35 -8.70
C VAL A 12 -13.39 15.48 -9.06
N ALA A 13 -13.09 16.72 -8.65
CA ALA A 13 -13.94 17.88 -8.96
C ALA A 13 -14.14 18.04 -10.47
N GLY A 14 -13.12 17.78 -11.29
CA GLY A 14 -13.23 17.84 -12.75
C GLY A 14 -14.18 16.81 -13.38
N ASN A 15 -14.55 15.72 -12.69
CA ASN A 15 -15.60 14.82 -13.16
C ASN A 15 -17.01 15.43 -13.03
N TRP A 16 -17.22 16.29 -12.02
CA TRP A 16 -18.54 16.84 -11.65
C TRP A 16 -18.74 18.29 -12.09
N LEU A 17 -17.67 19.09 -12.19
CA LEU A 17 -17.72 20.51 -12.54
C LEU A 17 -17.63 20.73 -14.05
N ASN A 18 -18.38 21.73 -14.51
CA ASN A 18 -18.31 22.25 -15.87
C ASN A 18 -16.96 22.95 -16.11
N PRO A 19 -16.50 23.08 -17.37
CA PRO A 19 -15.21 23.70 -17.69
C PRO A 19 -15.01 25.10 -17.09
N ALA A 20 -16.04 25.93 -17.06
CA ALA A 20 -16.00 27.28 -16.49
C ALA A 20 -15.82 27.29 -14.96
N GLU A 21 -16.52 26.41 -14.25
CA GLU A 21 -16.42 26.28 -12.78
C GLU A 21 -15.04 25.77 -12.37
N LEU A 22 -14.52 24.79 -13.13
CA LEU A 22 -13.20 24.22 -12.89
C LEU A 22 -12.07 25.21 -13.24
N ALA A 23 -12.25 26.04 -14.26
CA ALA A 23 -11.35 27.15 -14.57
C ALA A 23 -11.31 28.20 -13.44
N LEU A 24 -12.47 28.55 -12.86
CA LEU A 24 -12.56 29.46 -11.72
C LEU A 24 -11.86 28.90 -10.47
N LEU A 25 -12.06 27.61 -10.18
CA LEU A 25 -11.35 26.88 -9.13
C LEU A 25 -9.82 26.90 -9.35
N CYS A 26 -9.36 26.65 -10.57
CA CYS A 26 -7.94 26.69 -10.94
C CYS A 26 -7.35 28.10 -10.79
N GLY A 27 -8.07 29.14 -11.22
CA GLY A 27 -7.67 30.54 -11.03
C GLY A 27 -7.49 30.91 -9.56
N GLY A 28 -8.43 30.53 -8.70
CA GLY A 28 -8.36 30.74 -7.25
C GLY A 28 -7.14 30.05 -6.60
N MET A 29 -6.87 28.79 -6.96
CA MET A 29 -5.70 28.06 -6.47
C MET A 29 -4.38 28.67 -6.97
N ALA A 30 -4.32 29.14 -8.22
CA ALA A 30 -3.14 29.80 -8.78
C ALA A 30 -2.84 31.13 -8.06
N ALA A 31 -3.87 31.94 -7.80
CA ALA A 31 -3.74 33.18 -7.04
C ALA A 31 -3.25 32.93 -5.60
N ALA A 32 -3.81 31.93 -4.92
CA ALA A 32 -3.37 31.53 -3.58
C ALA A 32 -1.91 31.03 -3.56
N ALA A 33 -1.48 30.27 -4.58
CA ALA A 33 -0.10 29.84 -4.72
C ALA A 33 0.86 31.02 -4.93
N ALA A 34 0.51 31.97 -5.80
CA ALA A 34 1.29 33.18 -6.04
C ALA A 34 1.44 34.03 -4.76
N MET A 35 0.33 34.25 -4.02
CA MET A 35 0.35 34.98 -2.75
C MET A 35 1.28 34.32 -1.72
N LEU A 36 1.22 32.99 -1.58
CA LEU A 36 2.11 32.25 -0.68
C LEU A 36 3.59 32.38 -1.06
N LEU A 37 3.91 32.33 -2.36
CA LEU A 37 5.28 32.51 -2.86
C LEU A 37 5.81 33.91 -2.56
N VAL A 38 5.03 34.96 -2.86
CA VAL A 38 5.37 36.37 -2.56
C VAL A 38 5.62 36.57 -1.06
N VAL A 39 4.76 36.01 -0.20
CA VAL A 39 4.94 36.06 1.26
C VAL A 39 6.22 35.35 1.70
N THR A 40 6.57 34.21 1.10
CA THR A 40 7.86 33.53 1.41
C THR A 40 9.07 34.32 0.95
N GLY A 41 9.06 34.90 -0.26
CA GLY A 41 10.15 35.72 -0.78
C GLY A 41 10.45 36.92 0.12
N ARG A 42 9.41 37.68 0.49
CA ARG A 42 9.54 38.83 1.40
C ARG A 42 10.09 38.42 2.77
N SER A 43 9.70 37.27 3.31
CA SER A 43 10.22 36.76 4.59
C SER A 43 11.70 36.34 4.56
N HIS A 44 12.23 35.92 3.41
CA HIS A 44 13.66 35.61 3.27
C HIS A 44 14.52 36.88 3.12
N VAL A 45 14.06 37.85 2.32
CA VAL A 45 14.79 39.12 2.11
C VAL A 45 14.99 39.89 3.43
N GLY A 46 14.00 39.86 4.33
CA GLY A 46 14.06 40.53 5.63
C GLY A 46 15.18 40.08 6.57
N HIS A 47 15.66 38.84 6.48
CA HIS A 47 16.76 38.35 7.34
C HIS A 47 18.16 38.61 6.78
N SER A 48 18.30 38.95 5.50
CA SER A 48 19.60 39.23 4.85
C SER A 48 20.33 40.46 5.39
N HIS A 49 19.64 41.34 6.14
CA HIS A 49 20.17 42.67 6.49
C HIS A 49 20.87 42.79 7.86
N VAL A 50 20.72 41.81 8.76
CA VAL A 50 21.39 41.81 10.08
C VAL A 50 22.78 41.18 9.95
N GLY A 51 23.64 41.83 9.16
CA GLY A 51 24.94 41.28 8.74
C GLY A 51 26.10 42.29 8.65
N ARG A 52 25.87 43.59 8.90
CA ARG A 52 26.95 44.60 9.02
C ARG A 52 27.71 44.40 10.34
N ARG A 53 28.53 43.35 10.39
CA ARG A 53 29.50 43.12 11.47
C ARG A 53 30.49 44.29 11.45
N THR A 54 30.56 45.03 12.56
CA THR A 54 31.47 46.16 12.70
C THR A 54 32.92 45.71 12.53
N VAL A 55 33.63 46.30 11.56
CA VAL A 55 35.06 46.01 11.32
C VAL A 55 35.89 46.72 12.38
N GLY A 56 35.94 46.14 13.57
CA GLY A 56 36.88 46.54 14.61
C GLY A 56 38.32 46.33 14.13
N ARG A 57 39.18 47.34 14.30
CA ARG A 57 40.61 47.26 13.96
C ARG A 57 41.27 46.10 14.72
N ALA A 58 41.69 45.06 13.99
CA ALA A 58 42.55 43.99 14.48
C ALA A 58 43.83 43.91 13.64
N ARG A 59 44.95 43.54 14.26
CA ARG A 59 46.30 43.57 13.66
C ARG A 59 46.48 42.48 12.59
N PRO A 60 47.36 42.68 11.59
CA PRO A 60 47.72 41.64 10.63
C PRO A 60 48.53 40.53 11.31
N GLY A 61 47.92 39.35 11.47
CA GLY A 61 48.55 38.13 11.96
C GLY A 61 48.37 36.99 10.96
N ARG A 62 49.44 36.23 10.68
CA ARG A 62 49.41 35.10 9.75
C ARG A 62 48.50 33.98 10.29
N GLY A 63 47.45 33.63 9.54
CA GLY A 63 46.58 32.48 9.83
C GLY A 63 46.04 31.88 8.53
N THR A 64 46.21 30.57 8.34
CA THR A 64 45.83 29.88 7.10
C THR A 64 44.32 29.69 7.00
N LEU A 65 43.69 30.25 5.95
CA LEU A 65 42.29 29.99 5.62
C LEU A 65 42.10 28.52 5.19
N ARG A 66 41.59 27.70 6.10
CA ARG A 66 41.26 26.30 5.85
C ARG A 66 39.84 26.20 5.30
N TYR A 67 39.70 25.99 4.00
CA TYR A 67 38.40 25.82 3.33
C TYR A 67 37.75 24.48 3.74
N ASP A 68 36.63 24.54 4.47
CA ASP A 68 35.81 23.38 4.82
C ASP A 68 34.59 23.27 3.88
N PRO A 69 34.52 22.27 2.98
CA PRO A 69 33.42 22.13 2.03
C PRO A 69 32.15 21.47 2.61
N ARG A 70 32.09 21.17 3.92
CA ARG A 70 31.12 20.19 4.46
C ARG A 70 29.73 20.71 4.85
N HIS A 71 29.46 22.01 4.75
CA HIS A 71 28.19 22.61 5.21
C HIS A 71 27.44 23.40 4.12
N GLY A 72 27.08 22.72 3.03
CA GLY A 72 26.05 23.18 2.11
C GLY A 72 24.68 23.22 2.79
N ALA A 73 24.33 24.36 3.40
CA ALA A 73 23.13 24.53 4.19
C ALA A 73 21.85 24.41 3.34
N VAL A 74 21.22 23.22 3.38
CA VAL A 74 19.89 23.01 2.78
C VAL A 74 18.88 23.89 3.50
N ALA A 75 18.37 24.91 2.81
CA ALA A 75 17.44 25.88 3.40
C ALA A 75 16.23 25.20 4.07
N PRO A 76 15.79 25.68 5.24
CA PRO A 76 14.66 25.09 5.95
C PRO A 76 13.40 25.16 5.07
N ARG A 77 12.80 24.00 4.80
CA ARG A 77 11.63 23.88 3.92
C ARG A 77 10.45 24.62 4.54
N SER A 78 10.16 25.82 4.06
CA SER A 78 9.01 26.57 4.55
C SER A 78 7.72 25.83 4.19
N PHE A 79 6.82 25.72 5.18
CA PHE A 79 5.50 25.12 5.00
C PHE A 79 4.73 25.81 3.86
N ARG A 80 4.82 27.15 3.81
CA ARG A 80 4.22 28.01 2.77
C ARG A 80 4.70 27.67 1.36
N ALA A 81 6.00 27.49 1.12
CA ALA A 81 6.50 27.10 -0.21
C ALA A 81 6.07 25.67 -0.58
N THR A 82 6.00 24.76 0.40
CA THR A 82 5.50 23.40 0.19
C THR A 82 4.00 23.39 -0.19
N LEU A 83 3.21 24.28 0.41
CA LEU A 83 1.79 24.49 0.09
C LEU A 83 1.59 25.18 -1.26
N ALA A 84 2.43 26.15 -1.63
CA ALA A 84 2.37 26.78 -2.95
C ALA A 84 2.65 25.79 -4.08
N VAL A 85 3.69 24.94 -3.93
CA VAL A 85 3.97 23.86 -4.90
C VAL A 85 2.81 22.86 -4.96
N ALA A 86 2.16 22.55 -3.84
CA ALA A 86 0.97 21.71 -3.82
C ALA A 86 -0.18 22.30 -4.64
N LEU A 87 -0.47 23.59 -4.47
CA LEU A 87 -1.52 24.29 -5.21
C LEU A 87 -1.22 24.36 -6.71
N LEU A 88 0.05 24.58 -7.11
CA LEU A 88 0.45 24.56 -8.52
C LEU A 88 0.27 23.17 -9.16
N LEU A 89 0.56 22.09 -8.42
CA LEU A 89 0.29 20.72 -8.88
C LEU A 89 -1.21 20.44 -8.98
N SER A 90 -2.02 20.97 -8.05
CA SER A 90 -3.49 20.91 -8.11
C SER A 90 -4.08 21.68 -9.30
N VAL A 91 -3.50 22.83 -9.67
CA VAL A 91 -3.87 23.59 -10.88
C VAL A 91 -3.52 22.81 -12.14
N ALA A 92 -2.35 22.16 -12.20
CA ALA A 92 -1.98 21.33 -13.35
C ALA A 92 -2.91 20.13 -13.54
N ALA A 93 -3.28 19.44 -12.45
CA ALA A 93 -4.26 18.35 -12.49
C ALA A 93 -5.68 18.86 -12.85
N GLY A 94 -6.09 20.00 -12.30
CA GLY A 94 -7.36 20.65 -12.62
C GLY A 94 -7.46 21.09 -14.08
N ALA A 95 -6.37 21.61 -14.67
CA ALA A 95 -6.30 21.95 -16.09
C ALA A 95 -6.41 20.71 -17.00
N HIS A 96 -5.76 19.59 -16.65
CA HIS A 96 -5.91 18.35 -17.40
C HIS A 96 -7.34 17.77 -17.29
N ALA A 97 -7.96 17.90 -16.12
CA ALA A 97 -9.36 17.54 -15.92
C ALA A 97 -10.34 18.51 -16.59
N ALA A 98 -9.96 19.78 -16.84
CA ALA A 98 -10.75 20.74 -17.61
C ALA A 98 -10.84 20.36 -19.09
N VAL A 99 -9.73 19.88 -19.68
CA VAL A 99 -9.72 19.35 -21.05
C VAL A 99 -10.65 18.14 -21.17
N GLU A 100 -10.60 17.22 -20.20
CA GLU A 100 -11.48 16.03 -20.19
C GLU A 100 -12.93 16.35 -19.76
N SER A 101 -13.20 17.47 -19.08
CA SER A 101 -14.57 17.98 -18.87
C SER A 101 -15.12 18.64 -20.13
N SER A 102 -14.32 19.44 -20.84
CA SER A 102 -14.71 20.06 -22.11
C SER A 102 -15.03 19.00 -23.17
N ARG A 103 -14.22 17.94 -23.29
CA ARG A 103 -14.51 16.77 -24.16
C ARG A 103 -15.82 16.02 -23.87
N ARG A 104 -16.41 16.20 -22.68
CA ARG A 104 -17.68 15.57 -22.27
C ARG A 104 -18.89 16.49 -22.43
N HIS A 105 -18.71 17.79 -22.20
CA HIS A 105 -19.81 18.77 -22.18
C HIS A 105 -19.89 19.63 -23.44
N ASP A 106 -18.78 19.83 -24.17
CA ASP A 106 -18.69 20.78 -25.28
C ASP A 106 -18.58 20.07 -26.65
N GLY A 107 -19.17 20.68 -27.68
CA GLY A 107 -18.95 20.35 -29.09
C GLY A 107 -19.77 19.15 -29.62
N ALA A 108 -19.57 18.86 -30.91
CA ALA A 108 -20.48 18.01 -31.69
C ALA A 108 -20.59 16.54 -31.25
N ILE A 109 -19.65 16.03 -30.43
CA ILE A 109 -19.79 14.71 -29.79
C ILE A 109 -20.77 14.78 -28.62
N ALA A 110 -20.69 15.81 -27.78
CA ALA A 110 -21.64 16.05 -26.68
C ALA A 110 -23.06 16.32 -27.22
N GLU A 111 -23.19 17.09 -28.32
CA GLU A 111 -24.45 17.29 -29.04
C GLU A 111 -25.06 15.96 -29.51
N ALA A 112 -24.26 15.09 -30.15
CA ALA A 112 -24.72 13.78 -30.62
C ALA A 112 -25.10 12.82 -29.47
N VAL A 113 -24.44 12.94 -28.32
CA VAL A 113 -24.79 12.23 -27.07
C VAL A 113 -26.12 12.72 -26.50
N ALA A 114 -26.32 14.04 -26.43
CA ALA A 114 -27.55 14.66 -25.93
C ALA A 114 -28.76 14.33 -26.83
N ALA A 115 -28.58 14.40 -28.15
CA ALA A 115 -29.57 14.00 -29.15
C ALA A 115 -29.84 12.47 -29.21
N ARG A 116 -29.06 11.65 -28.49
CA ARG A 116 -29.10 10.18 -28.51
C ARG A 116 -28.95 9.59 -29.92
N ALA A 117 -28.09 10.23 -30.72
CA ALA A 117 -27.91 9.99 -32.14
C ALA A 117 -27.61 8.51 -32.48
N ALA A 118 -28.13 8.05 -33.62
CA ALA A 118 -27.81 6.74 -34.20
C ALA A 118 -26.61 6.89 -35.13
N VAL A 119 -25.42 6.50 -34.67
CA VAL A 119 -24.15 6.84 -35.29
C VAL A 119 -23.45 5.61 -35.88
N VAL A 120 -22.59 5.86 -36.88
CA VAL A 120 -21.52 4.93 -37.25
C VAL A 120 -20.26 5.38 -36.52
N ALA A 121 -19.81 4.60 -35.53
CA ALA A 121 -18.67 4.92 -34.70
C ALA A 121 -17.41 4.17 -35.15
N GLU A 122 -16.29 4.88 -35.16
CA GLU A 122 -14.93 4.34 -35.23
C GLU A 122 -14.32 4.44 -33.84
N VAL A 123 -13.98 3.30 -33.24
CA VAL A 123 -13.57 3.19 -31.82
C VAL A 123 -12.27 2.41 -31.69
N GLU A 124 -11.41 2.82 -30.76
CA GLU A 124 -10.19 2.11 -30.38
C GLU A 124 -10.40 1.41 -29.04
N VAL A 125 -10.14 0.10 -28.97
CA VAL A 125 -10.35 -0.70 -27.77
C VAL A 125 -9.36 -0.26 -26.68
N ALA A 126 -9.86 0.33 -25.59
CA ALA A 126 -9.03 0.88 -24.52
C ALA A 126 -8.72 -0.14 -23.42
N GLY A 127 -9.59 -1.15 -23.23
CA GLY A 127 -9.43 -2.18 -22.20
C GLY A 127 -10.17 -3.48 -22.54
N ALA A 128 -10.02 -4.49 -21.67
CA ALA A 128 -10.59 -5.81 -21.88
C ALA A 128 -12.14 -5.81 -21.77
N PRO A 129 -12.84 -6.63 -22.57
CA PRO A 129 -14.30 -6.70 -22.54
C PRO A 129 -14.81 -7.38 -21.25
N ARG A 130 -15.74 -6.72 -20.54
CA ARG A 130 -16.33 -7.19 -19.27
C ARG A 130 -17.77 -7.68 -19.49
N ARG A 131 -18.04 -8.96 -19.17
CA ARG A 131 -19.39 -9.53 -19.19
C ARG A 131 -20.26 -8.86 -18.12
N LEU A 132 -21.42 -8.35 -18.54
CA LEU A 132 -22.43 -7.79 -17.65
C LEU A 132 -23.37 -8.92 -17.18
N ARG A 133 -23.54 -9.07 -15.87
CA ARG A 133 -24.42 -10.08 -15.26
C ARG A 133 -25.74 -9.50 -14.73
N THR A 134 -25.97 -8.19 -14.89
CA THR A 134 -27.15 -7.50 -14.39
C THR A 134 -28.40 -7.89 -15.18
N PRO A 135 -29.51 -8.33 -14.53
CA PRO A 135 -30.78 -8.55 -15.21
C PRO A 135 -31.36 -7.24 -15.75
N GLY A 136 -31.20 -6.99 -17.04
CA GLY A 136 -31.90 -5.90 -17.73
C GLY A 136 -33.32 -6.30 -18.10
N ALA A 137 -34.25 -5.35 -18.10
CA ALA A 137 -35.69 -5.55 -18.39
C ALA A 137 -36.03 -5.92 -19.86
N SER A 138 -35.14 -6.63 -20.56
CA SER A 138 -35.23 -6.98 -21.99
C SER A 138 -34.86 -8.43 -22.29
N GLY A 139 -34.93 -9.33 -21.31
CA GLY A 139 -34.61 -10.75 -21.47
C GLY A 139 -33.10 -11.08 -21.51
N LEU A 140 -32.82 -12.38 -21.54
CA LEU A 140 -31.48 -12.96 -21.42
C LEU A 140 -30.68 -12.81 -22.72
N ALA A 141 -29.63 -11.98 -22.69
CA ALA A 141 -28.58 -11.96 -23.69
C ALA A 141 -27.25 -11.58 -23.04
N ASP A 142 -26.17 -12.30 -23.38
CA ASP A 142 -24.82 -12.00 -22.88
C ASP A 142 -24.33 -10.66 -23.43
N ARG A 143 -24.50 -9.61 -22.63
CA ARG A 143 -24.01 -8.27 -22.92
C ARG A 143 -22.61 -8.05 -22.35
N TRP A 144 -21.81 -7.33 -23.12
CA TRP A 144 -20.42 -7.02 -22.81
C TRP A 144 -20.25 -5.50 -22.81
N ALA A 145 -19.69 -4.99 -21.72
CA ALA A 145 -19.19 -3.62 -21.60
C ALA A 145 -17.73 -3.61 -22.05
N VAL A 146 -17.41 -2.83 -23.08
CA VAL A 146 -16.03 -2.71 -23.60
C VAL A 146 -15.63 -1.23 -23.52
N PRO A 147 -14.65 -0.85 -22.68
CA PRO A 147 -14.17 0.52 -22.64
C PRO A 147 -13.38 0.83 -23.92
N VAL A 148 -13.72 1.93 -24.57
CA VAL A 148 -13.11 2.38 -25.83
C VAL A 148 -12.80 3.88 -25.80
N THR A 149 -11.83 4.27 -26.61
CA THR A 149 -11.69 5.66 -27.05
C THR A 149 -12.42 5.80 -28.38
N LEU A 150 -13.49 6.57 -28.40
CA LEU A 150 -14.12 7.03 -29.63
C LEU A 150 -13.09 7.87 -30.42
N LYS A 151 -12.95 7.61 -31.72
CA LYS A 151 -12.01 8.31 -32.62
C LYS A 151 -12.73 9.15 -33.67
N ALA A 152 -13.85 8.63 -34.18
CA ALA A 152 -14.76 9.38 -35.03
C ALA A 152 -16.20 8.85 -34.91
N VAL A 153 -17.17 9.73 -35.16
CA VAL A 153 -18.57 9.37 -35.40
C VAL A 153 -19.03 9.92 -36.74
N THR A 154 -19.87 9.18 -37.44
CA THR A 154 -20.62 9.70 -38.58
C THR A 154 -22.11 9.72 -38.24
N PHE A 155 -22.71 10.90 -38.34
CA PHE A 155 -24.13 11.17 -38.11
C PHE A 155 -24.59 12.31 -39.03
N ASP A 156 -25.83 12.26 -39.52
CA ASP A 156 -26.40 13.24 -40.48
C ASP A 156 -25.44 13.59 -41.65
N GLY A 157 -24.78 12.58 -42.19
CA GLY A 157 -23.79 12.71 -43.28
C GLY A 157 -22.44 13.32 -42.88
N ARG A 158 -22.30 13.86 -41.67
CA ARG A 158 -21.09 14.54 -41.17
C ARG A 158 -20.23 13.56 -40.37
N ARG A 159 -18.94 13.45 -40.74
CA ARG A 159 -17.93 12.71 -39.96
C ARG A 159 -17.20 13.65 -39.02
N ILE A 160 -17.44 13.50 -37.72
CA ILE A 160 -16.80 14.26 -36.63
C ILE A 160 -15.67 13.38 -36.08
N ALA A 161 -14.43 13.90 -36.07
CA ALA A 161 -13.29 13.24 -35.44
C ALA A 161 -13.01 13.89 -34.06
N GLY A 162 -12.58 13.09 -33.10
CA GLY A 162 -12.25 13.55 -31.75
C GLY A 162 -12.01 12.38 -30.79
N ASP A 163 -11.09 12.57 -29.84
CA ASP A 163 -10.81 11.60 -28.77
C ASP A 163 -11.77 11.82 -27.58
N ALA A 164 -12.66 10.86 -27.33
CA ALA A 164 -13.57 10.86 -26.19
C ALA A 164 -13.76 9.44 -25.62
N ARG A 165 -13.96 9.32 -24.31
CA ARG A 165 -14.10 8.03 -23.62
C ARG A 165 -15.53 7.52 -23.65
N PHE A 166 -15.71 6.26 -24.04
CA PHE A 166 -17.02 5.62 -24.13
C PHE A 166 -16.98 4.18 -23.63
N VAL A 167 -18.09 3.71 -23.07
CA VAL A 167 -18.33 2.28 -22.88
C VAL A 167 -19.23 1.77 -24.01
N VAL A 168 -18.74 0.83 -24.80
CA VAL A 168 -19.57 0.10 -25.77
C VAL A 168 -20.34 -0.99 -25.03
N MET A 169 -21.66 -0.99 -25.20
CA MET A 169 -22.57 -1.99 -24.66
C MET A 169 -23.09 -2.83 -25.82
N GLY A 170 -22.52 -4.02 -26.02
CA GLY A 170 -22.81 -4.90 -27.16
C GLY A 170 -23.19 -6.32 -26.75
N GLY A 171 -23.71 -7.10 -27.70
CA GLY A 171 -23.98 -8.54 -27.51
C GLY A 171 -22.71 -9.41 -27.61
N ALA A 172 -22.88 -10.73 -27.73
CA ALA A 172 -21.80 -11.72 -27.68
C ALA A 172 -20.63 -11.49 -28.67
N ALA A 173 -20.84 -10.79 -29.80
CA ALA A 173 -19.77 -10.39 -30.72
C ALA A 173 -18.71 -9.48 -30.07
N TRP A 174 -19.04 -8.81 -28.97
CA TRP A 174 -18.14 -7.94 -28.19
C TRP A 174 -17.38 -8.69 -27.06
N LYS A 175 -17.39 -10.03 -27.07
CA LYS A 175 -16.62 -10.88 -26.14
C LYS A 175 -15.12 -10.93 -26.42
N HIS A 176 -14.70 -10.73 -27.66
CA HIS A 176 -13.32 -10.96 -28.13
C HIS A 176 -12.50 -9.73 -28.63
N PRO A 177 -12.95 -8.45 -28.55
CA PRO A 177 -12.07 -7.29 -28.78
C PRO A 177 -10.78 -7.31 -27.95
N VAL A 178 -9.67 -6.90 -28.57
CA VAL A 178 -8.34 -6.82 -27.96
C VAL A 178 -7.89 -5.36 -27.88
N PRO A 179 -7.35 -4.88 -26.73
CA PRO A 179 -6.84 -3.51 -26.60
C PRO A 179 -5.90 -3.08 -27.73
N GLY A 180 -6.10 -1.87 -28.24
CA GLY A 180 -5.39 -1.31 -29.38
C GLY A 180 -5.93 -1.69 -30.77
N GLN A 181 -6.95 -2.55 -30.86
CA GLN A 181 -7.71 -2.71 -32.11
C GLN A 181 -8.52 -1.46 -32.42
N GLN A 182 -8.60 -1.08 -33.69
CA GLN A 182 -9.54 -0.07 -34.18
C GLN A 182 -10.71 -0.79 -34.87
N LEU A 183 -11.93 -0.54 -34.40
CA LEU A 183 -13.16 -1.22 -34.77
C LEU A 183 -14.19 -0.21 -35.29
N ARG A 184 -15.05 -0.64 -36.22
CA ARG A 184 -16.23 0.11 -36.68
C ARG A 184 -17.49 -0.58 -36.20
N THR A 185 -18.47 0.18 -35.74
CA THR A 185 -19.79 -0.34 -35.34
C THR A 185 -20.88 0.69 -35.61
N THR A 186 -22.12 0.23 -35.77
CA THR A 186 -23.29 1.10 -35.62
C THR A 186 -23.83 1.01 -34.20
N GLY A 187 -24.52 2.04 -33.73
CA GLY A 187 -25.17 2.05 -32.42
C GLY A 187 -25.81 3.38 -32.08
N ARG A 188 -26.46 3.47 -30.91
CA ARG A 188 -26.98 4.75 -30.38
C ARG A 188 -26.12 5.26 -29.23
N LEU A 189 -25.78 6.55 -29.27
CA LEU A 189 -25.14 7.24 -28.17
C LEU A 189 -26.13 7.51 -27.04
N ARG A 190 -25.65 7.52 -25.80
CA ARG A 190 -26.38 7.90 -24.58
C ARG A 190 -25.41 8.59 -23.63
N ALA A 191 -25.88 9.54 -22.84
CA ALA A 191 -25.07 10.12 -21.77
C ALA A 191 -24.69 9.06 -20.73
N ALA A 192 -23.51 9.24 -20.12
CA ALA A 192 -23.11 8.52 -18.92
C ALA A 192 -23.88 9.06 -17.69
N ALA A 193 -23.80 8.39 -16.55
CA ALA A 193 -24.38 8.90 -15.30
C ALA A 193 -23.54 10.06 -14.74
N PRO A 194 -24.15 11.05 -14.04
CA PRO A 194 -23.41 12.15 -13.43
C PRO A 194 -22.29 11.67 -12.51
N GLY A 195 -21.07 12.17 -12.75
CA GLY A 195 -19.86 11.78 -12.01
C GLY A 195 -19.05 10.61 -12.61
N GLU A 196 -19.60 9.88 -13.59
CA GLU A 196 -18.85 8.88 -14.36
C GLU A 196 -17.73 9.56 -15.19
N PRO A 197 -16.59 8.87 -15.42
CA PRO A 197 -15.45 9.43 -16.15
C PRO A 197 -15.62 9.40 -17.68
N ASP A 198 -16.58 8.63 -18.19
CA ASP A 198 -16.83 8.47 -19.62
C ASP A 198 -17.73 9.59 -20.17
N ALA A 199 -17.54 9.96 -21.44
CA ALA A 199 -18.40 10.92 -22.14
C ALA A 199 -19.77 10.32 -22.52
N GLY A 200 -19.87 9.00 -22.58
CA GLY A 200 -21.15 8.33 -22.79
C GLY A 200 -21.06 6.83 -22.98
N ILE A 201 -22.21 6.28 -23.35
CA ILE A 201 -22.44 4.86 -23.56
C ILE A 201 -22.87 4.65 -25.01
N LEU A 202 -22.10 3.89 -25.78
CA LEU A 202 -22.46 3.48 -27.14
C LEU A 202 -23.20 2.15 -27.09
N SER A 203 -24.52 2.18 -27.25
CA SER A 203 -25.34 0.97 -27.35
C SER A 203 -25.19 0.38 -28.74
N ALA A 204 -24.29 -0.60 -28.92
CA ALA A 204 -23.93 -1.15 -30.21
C ALA A 204 -25.07 -2.00 -30.81
N SER A 205 -25.42 -1.71 -32.06
CA SER A 205 -26.45 -2.41 -32.82
C SER A 205 -25.87 -3.42 -33.82
N SER A 206 -24.59 -3.32 -34.15
CA SER A 206 -23.88 -4.28 -35.01
C SER A 206 -22.81 -5.07 -34.23
N ALA A 207 -22.31 -6.15 -34.87
CA ALA A 207 -21.00 -6.70 -34.54
C ALA A 207 -19.89 -5.66 -34.87
N PRO A 208 -18.72 -5.74 -34.21
CA PRO A 208 -17.58 -4.90 -34.53
C PRO A 208 -16.86 -5.39 -35.81
N THR A 209 -16.73 -4.51 -36.80
CA THR A 209 -15.87 -4.76 -37.98
C THR A 209 -14.47 -4.25 -37.67
N VAL A 210 -13.45 -5.10 -37.77
CA VAL A 210 -12.05 -4.69 -37.53
C VAL A 210 -11.56 -3.79 -38.68
N LEU A 211 -11.24 -2.54 -38.37
CA LEU A 211 -10.56 -1.61 -39.30
C LEU A 211 -9.04 -1.76 -39.23
N ARG A 212 -8.51 -2.01 -38.04
CA ARG A 212 -7.08 -2.16 -37.80
C ARG A 212 -6.83 -3.18 -36.69
N GLY A 213 -5.94 -4.14 -36.97
CA GLY A 213 -5.39 -5.01 -35.94
C GLY A 213 -4.59 -4.22 -34.89
N PRO A 214 -4.33 -4.81 -33.71
CA PRO A 214 -3.58 -4.13 -32.65
C PRO A 214 -2.13 -3.89 -33.09
N GLY A 215 -1.46 -2.89 -32.52
CA GLY A 215 -0.08 -2.55 -32.87
C GLY A 215 0.91 -3.67 -32.58
N VAL A 216 2.06 -3.70 -33.27
CA VAL A 216 3.08 -4.76 -33.15
C VAL A 216 3.50 -5.00 -31.69
N TRP A 217 3.67 -3.93 -30.91
CA TRP A 217 3.99 -3.95 -29.48
C TRP A 217 2.90 -4.59 -28.59
N GLN A 218 1.65 -4.65 -29.06
CA GLN A 218 0.51 -5.26 -28.37
C GLN A 218 0.25 -6.71 -28.86
N GLN A 219 0.61 -7.02 -30.10
CA GLN A 219 0.45 -8.36 -30.69
C GLN A 219 1.25 -9.44 -29.96
N ALA A 220 2.54 -9.20 -29.70
CA ALA A 220 3.43 -10.20 -29.09
C ALA A 220 3.00 -10.59 -27.65
N PRO A 221 2.70 -9.64 -26.73
CA PRO A 221 2.12 -9.98 -25.43
C PRO A 221 0.80 -10.76 -25.55
N GLY A 222 -0.12 -10.32 -26.41
CA GLY A 222 -1.40 -11.00 -26.63
C GLY A 222 -1.25 -12.43 -27.16
N GLY A 223 -0.25 -12.67 -28.02
CA GLY A 223 0.14 -14.01 -28.45
C GLY A 223 0.59 -14.89 -27.29
N LEU A 224 1.55 -14.40 -26.50
CA LEU A 224 2.10 -15.15 -25.37
C LEU A 224 1.05 -15.52 -24.32
N ARG A 225 0.09 -14.64 -24.02
CA ARG A 225 -1.02 -14.98 -23.11
C ARG A 225 -1.89 -16.10 -23.65
N ARG A 226 -2.32 -16.02 -24.91
CA ARG A 226 -3.13 -17.09 -25.52
C ARG A 226 -2.40 -18.44 -25.49
N SER A 227 -1.09 -18.45 -25.78
CA SER A 227 -0.26 -19.65 -25.64
C SER A 227 -0.18 -20.17 -24.21
N PHE A 228 -0.03 -19.29 -23.21
CA PHE A 228 0.03 -19.66 -21.80
C PHE A 228 -1.32 -20.17 -21.26
N THR A 229 -2.43 -19.51 -21.61
CA THR A 229 -3.80 -19.95 -21.27
C THR A 229 -4.11 -21.32 -21.90
N ALA A 230 -3.73 -21.54 -23.15
CA ALA A 230 -3.84 -22.86 -23.79
C ALA A 230 -2.97 -23.92 -23.10
N ALA A 231 -1.70 -23.61 -22.77
CA ALA A 231 -0.81 -24.50 -22.04
C ALA A 231 -1.21 -24.75 -20.57
N ALA A 232 -2.10 -23.93 -20.01
CA ALA A 232 -2.67 -24.11 -18.67
C ALA A 232 -3.96 -24.95 -18.67
N ALA A 233 -4.73 -24.95 -19.77
CA ALA A 233 -6.02 -25.64 -19.86
C ALA A 233 -5.94 -27.13 -19.48
N ARG A 234 -4.84 -27.81 -19.83
CA ARG A 234 -4.56 -29.22 -19.48
C ARG A 234 -4.60 -29.55 -17.98
N PHE A 235 -4.40 -28.57 -17.09
CA PHE A 235 -4.41 -28.82 -15.64
C PHE A 235 -5.82 -28.97 -15.07
N GLY A 236 -6.84 -28.61 -15.86
CA GLY A 236 -8.25 -28.81 -15.56
C GLY A 236 -8.79 -27.97 -14.40
N GLY A 237 -10.13 -27.92 -14.33
CA GLY A 237 -10.88 -27.28 -13.25
C GLY A 237 -10.39 -25.87 -12.90
N ASP A 238 -10.41 -25.56 -11.60
CA ASP A 238 -10.03 -24.26 -11.06
C ASP A 238 -8.58 -23.85 -11.40
N ALA A 239 -7.65 -24.81 -11.50
CA ALA A 239 -6.23 -24.52 -11.74
C ALA A 239 -5.97 -23.99 -13.16
N GLY A 240 -6.64 -24.56 -14.17
CA GLY A 240 -6.52 -24.14 -15.57
C GLY A 240 -7.05 -22.72 -15.82
N GLY A 241 -8.05 -22.28 -15.03
CA GLY A 241 -8.60 -20.92 -15.10
C GLY A 241 -7.86 -19.89 -14.25
N LEU A 242 -7.38 -20.28 -13.07
CA LEU A 242 -6.74 -19.35 -12.12
C LEU A 242 -5.26 -19.07 -12.44
N LEU A 243 -4.50 -20.06 -12.93
CA LEU A 243 -3.08 -19.89 -13.23
C LEU A 243 -2.82 -18.81 -14.31
N PRO A 244 -3.56 -18.76 -15.45
CA PRO A 244 -3.43 -17.66 -16.42
C PRO A 244 -3.78 -16.30 -15.84
N GLY A 245 -4.82 -16.22 -15.00
CA GLY A 245 -5.24 -14.98 -14.35
C GLY A 245 -4.15 -14.41 -13.41
N MET A 246 -3.60 -15.26 -12.53
CA MET A 246 -2.54 -14.90 -11.59
C MET A 246 -1.23 -14.47 -12.26
N VAL A 247 -0.89 -15.06 -13.42
CA VAL A 247 0.42 -14.88 -14.08
C VAL A 247 0.38 -13.83 -15.20
N THR A 248 -0.69 -13.82 -16.00
CA THR A 248 -0.80 -13.03 -17.23
C THR A 248 -1.93 -11.99 -17.22
N GLY A 249 -2.83 -12.06 -16.23
CA GLY A 249 -4.03 -11.23 -16.14
C GLY A 249 -5.22 -11.74 -16.96
N ASP A 250 -5.10 -12.89 -17.63
CA ASP A 250 -6.18 -13.49 -18.41
C ASP A 250 -7.14 -14.27 -17.51
N THR A 251 -8.25 -13.63 -17.10
CA THR A 251 -9.32 -14.24 -16.32
C THR A 251 -10.41 -14.92 -17.18
N SER A 252 -10.24 -14.99 -18.50
CA SER A 252 -11.31 -15.47 -19.41
C SER A 252 -11.67 -16.95 -19.24
N ALA A 253 -10.76 -17.75 -18.67
CA ALA A 253 -10.93 -19.17 -18.36
C ALA A 253 -11.36 -19.45 -16.91
N LEU A 254 -11.59 -18.42 -16.07
CA LEU A 254 -11.94 -18.59 -14.66
C LEU A 254 -13.40 -19.07 -14.50
N ASN A 255 -13.62 -20.14 -13.71
CA ASN A 255 -14.96 -20.62 -13.37
C ASN A 255 -15.72 -19.53 -12.57
N ALA A 256 -16.97 -19.25 -12.95
CA ALA A 256 -17.83 -18.27 -12.29
C ALA A 256 -18.10 -18.61 -10.81
N GLU A 257 -18.19 -19.90 -10.45
CA GLU A 257 -18.30 -20.33 -9.05
C GLU A 257 -17.06 -19.95 -8.23
N LEU A 258 -15.87 -20.16 -8.80
CA LEU A 258 -14.61 -19.87 -8.13
C LEU A 258 -14.41 -18.36 -8.00
N GLU A 259 -14.79 -17.61 -9.03
CA GLU A 259 -14.82 -16.14 -9.00
C GLU A 259 -15.74 -15.63 -7.87
N ASP A 260 -16.86 -16.30 -7.61
CA ASP A 260 -17.81 -15.90 -6.56
C ASP A 260 -17.37 -16.34 -5.15
N ALA A 261 -16.82 -17.55 -5.01
CA ALA A 261 -16.14 -17.97 -3.80
C ALA A 261 -15.00 -17.01 -3.44
N MET A 262 -14.19 -16.58 -4.43
CA MET A 262 -13.12 -15.59 -4.22
C MET A 262 -13.64 -14.19 -3.88
N LYS A 263 -14.81 -13.75 -4.36
CA LYS A 263 -15.46 -12.52 -3.88
C LYS A 263 -15.89 -12.63 -2.43
N THR A 264 -16.58 -13.72 -2.10
CA THR A 264 -17.05 -14.02 -0.74
C THR A 264 -15.94 -13.89 0.31
N VAL A 265 -14.73 -14.39 0.00
CA VAL A 265 -13.56 -14.33 0.90
C VAL A 265 -12.57 -13.20 0.58
N GLY A 266 -12.96 -12.19 -0.23
CA GLY A 266 -12.14 -11.00 -0.52
C GLY A 266 -10.88 -11.23 -1.36
N MET A 267 -10.70 -12.44 -1.92
CA MET A 267 -9.53 -12.84 -2.72
C MET A 267 -9.63 -12.48 -4.21
N THR A 268 -10.65 -11.74 -4.65
CA THR A 268 -10.79 -11.25 -6.04
C THR A 268 -9.56 -10.49 -6.54
N HIS A 269 -8.76 -9.88 -5.65
CA HIS A 269 -7.52 -9.20 -6.02
C HIS A 269 -6.36 -10.15 -6.37
N LEU A 270 -6.56 -11.47 -6.27
CA LEU A 270 -5.64 -12.52 -6.68
C LEU A 270 -6.02 -13.18 -8.02
N THR A 271 -7.25 -12.98 -8.53
CA THR A 271 -7.68 -13.59 -9.82
C THR A 271 -6.97 -12.98 -11.02
N ALA A 272 -6.50 -11.74 -10.91
CA ALA A 272 -5.73 -11.02 -11.91
C ALA A 272 -4.39 -10.54 -11.33
N VAL A 273 -3.49 -10.09 -12.19
CA VAL A 273 -2.16 -9.60 -11.77
C VAL A 273 -2.30 -8.34 -10.91
N SER A 274 -1.79 -8.43 -9.68
CA SER A 274 -1.87 -7.36 -8.68
C SER A 274 -0.53 -6.69 -8.40
N GLY A 275 -0.56 -5.61 -7.61
CA GLY A 275 0.66 -4.96 -7.13
C GLY A 275 1.53 -5.85 -6.22
N ALA A 276 0.97 -6.91 -5.62
CA ALA A 276 1.76 -7.92 -4.92
C ALA A 276 2.64 -8.71 -5.88
N ASN A 277 2.10 -9.13 -7.02
CA ASN A 277 2.83 -9.87 -8.05
C ASN A 277 3.98 -9.01 -8.62
N CYS A 278 3.70 -7.75 -8.95
CA CYS A 278 4.73 -6.78 -9.35
C CYS A 278 5.84 -6.61 -8.29
N SER A 279 5.47 -6.58 -6.99
CA SER A 279 6.42 -6.43 -5.89
C SER A 279 7.29 -7.68 -5.68
N LEU A 280 6.70 -8.87 -5.82
CA LEU A 280 7.40 -10.16 -5.76
C LEU A 280 8.43 -10.30 -6.88
N ILE A 281 8.05 -9.95 -8.11
CA ILE A 281 8.92 -9.99 -9.29
C ILE A 281 10.05 -8.96 -9.14
N LEU A 282 9.73 -7.72 -8.77
CA LEU A 282 10.72 -6.66 -8.54
C LEU A 282 11.72 -7.04 -7.42
N GLY A 283 11.23 -7.63 -6.34
CA GLY A 283 12.06 -8.11 -5.23
C GLY A 283 12.97 -9.25 -5.62
N THR A 284 12.46 -10.21 -6.41
CA THR A 284 13.23 -11.38 -6.89
C THR A 284 14.30 -10.97 -7.90
N LEU A 285 13.98 -10.09 -8.85
CA LEU A 285 14.97 -9.52 -9.78
C LEU A 285 16.06 -8.75 -9.04
N LEU A 286 15.70 -7.94 -8.03
CA LEU A 286 16.67 -7.19 -7.22
C LEU A 286 17.55 -8.10 -6.35
N LEU A 287 17.00 -9.22 -5.85
CA LEU A 287 17.74 -10.24 -5.12
C LEU A 287 18.74 -10.96 -6.05
N MET A 288 18.29 -11.40 -7.23
CA MET A 288 19.12 -12.08 -8.24
C MET A 288 20.24 -11.16 -8.76
N ALA A 289 19.95 -9.90 -9.05
CA ALA A 289 20.98 -8.93 -9.43
C ALA A 289 22.02 -8.70 -8.31
N ARG A 290 21.63 -8.87 -7.04
CA ARG A 290 22.53 -8.76 -5.88
C ARG A 290 23.34 -10.02 -5.59
N THR A 291 22.81 -11.22 -5.82
CA THR A 291 23.60 -12.46 -5.74
C THR A 291 24.64 -12.52 -6.85
N LEU A 292 24.31 -12.00 -8.04
CA LEU A 292 25.25 -11.72 -9.14
C LEU A 292 26.19 -10.53 -8.89
N ARG A 293 26.15 -9.91 -7.71
CA ARG A 293 27.04 -8.82 -7.23
C ARG A 293 27.01 -7.53 -8.07
N LEU A 294 25.95 -7.25 -8.83
CA LEU A 294 25.85 -6.02 -9.61
C LEU A 294 25.89 -4.76 -8.70
N PRO A 295 26.52 -3.65 -9.16
CA PRO A 295 26.49 -2.39 -8.43
C PRO A 295 25.05 -1.86 -8.30
N ARG A 296 24.75 -1.14 -7.21
CA ARG A 296 23.38 -0.78 -6.80
C ARG A 296 22.52 -0.16 -7.91
N VAL A 297 23.12 0.68 -8.77
CA VAL A 297 22.43 1.34 -9.89
C VAL A 297 22.11 0.35 -11.02
N ALA A 298 23.05 -0.51 -11.40
CA ALA A 298 22.82 -1.54 -12.42
C ALA A 298 21.79 -2.59 -11.94
N ALA A 299 21.87 -2.99 -10.67
CA ALA A 299 20.87 -3.89 -10.07
C ALA A 299 19.46 -3.27 -10.07
N ALA A 300 19.34 -1.98 -9.76
CA ALA A 300 18.06 -1.26 -9.86
C ALA A 300 17.57 -1.15 -11.31
N ALA A 301 18.44 -0.78 -12.26
CA ALA A 301 18.09 -0.65 -13.66
C ALA A 301 17.65 -1.99 -14.30
N ALA A 302 18.37 -3.08 -14.04
CA ALA A 302 18.01 -4.42 -14.51
C ALA A 302 16.67 -4.89 -13.91
N SER A 303 16.43 -4.63 -12.63
CA SER A 303 15.15 -4.97 -11.98
C SER A 303 13.98 -4.14 -12.52
N LEU A 304 14.23 -2.87 -12.86
CA LEU A 304 13.23 -1.98 -13.46
C LEU A 304 12.92 -2.39 -14.91
N ALA A 305 13.93 -2.78 -15.69
CA ALA A 305 13.76 -3.29 -17.05
C ALA A 305 13.00 -4.63 -17.07
N GLY A 306 13.33 -5.56 -16.17
CA GLY A 306 12.60 -6.83 -16.03
C GLY A 306 11.15 -6.63 -15.57
N LEU A 307 10.89 -5.67 -14.67
CA LEU A 307 9.53 -5.28 -14.33
C LEU A 307 8.81 -4.64 -15.52
N GLY A 308 9.46 -3.78 -16.30
CA GLY A 308 8.92 -3.21 -17.53
C GLY A 308 8.52 -4.26 -18.57
N LEU A 309 9.33 -5.31 -18.73
CA LEU A 309 9.01 -6.48 -19.57
C LEU A 309 7.80 -7.26 -19.03
N PHE A 310 7.68 -7.41 -17.71
CA PHE A 310 6.48 -8.01 -17.10
C PHE A 310 5.22 -7.14 -17.31
N VAL A 311 5.32 -5.81 -17.16
CA VAL A 311 4.21 -4.89 -17.51
C VAL A 311 3.85 -4.97 -18.99
N LEU A 312 4.82 -5.15 -19.89
CA LEU A 312 4.54 -5.35 -21.31
C LEU A 312 3.82 -6.69 -21.55
N MET A 313 4.23 -7.78 -20.88
CA MET A 313 3.59 -9.09 -20.96
C MET A 313 2.13 -9.06 -20.47
N VAL A 314 1.89 -8.52 -19.27
CA VAL A 314 0.57 -8.42 -18.60
C VAL A 314 -0.29 -7.27 -19.16
N GLY A 315 0.33 -6.31 -19.82
CA GLY A 315 -0.31 -5.13 -20.39
C GLY A 315 -0.51 -3.99 -19.38
N PRO A 316 -0.90 -2.81 -19.87
CA PRO A 316 -1.04 -1.59 -19.07
C PRO A 316 -2.34 -1.57 -18.25
N ASP A 317 -2.50 -2.49 -17.30
CA ASP A 317 -3.57 -2.42 -16.31
C ASP A 317 -3.27 -1.29 -15.28
N PRO A 318 -4.26 -0.46 -14.89
CA PRO A 318 -4.07 0.60 -13.90
C PRO A 318 -3.46 0.15 -12.55
N SER A 319 -3.65 -1.11 -12.15
CA SER A 319 -3.06 -1.73 -10.95
C SER A 319 -1.58 -2.06 -11.14
N VAL A 320 -1.24 -2.61 -12.30
CA VAL A 320 0.13 -2.94 -12.69
C VAL A 320 0.97 -1.66 -12.84
N LEU A 321 0.43 -0.64 -13.51
CA LEU A 321 1.08 0.67 -13.69
C LEU A 321 1.37 1.37 -12.34
N ARG A 322 0.44 1.31 -11.38
CA ARG A 322 0.65 1.83 -10.01
C ARG A 322 1.81 1.15 -9.31
N ALA A 323 1.84 -0.18 -9.34
CA ALA A 323 2.89 -0.95 -8.69
C ALA A 323 4.25 -0.75 -9.36
N ALA A 324 4.30 -0.62 -10.69
CA ALA A 324 5.50 -0.28 -11.43
C ALA A 324 6.04 1.12 -11.08
N LEU A 325 5.16 2.13 -11.01
CA LEU A 325 5.54 3.49 -10.60
C LEU A 325 6.05 3.53 -9.16
N MET A 326 5.33 2.93 -8.20
CA MET A 326 5.75 2.87 -6.80
C MET A 326 7.05 2.08 -6.61
N GLY A 327 7.21 0.96 -7.33
CA GLY A 327 8.43 0.15 -7.34
C GLY A 327 9.63 0.90 -7.92
N GLY A 328 9.45 1.61 -9.03
CA GLY A 328 10.49 2.45 -9.64
C GLY A 328 10.92 3.62 -8.76
N ILE A 329 9.96 4.34 -8.16
CA ILE A 329 10.24 5.40 -7.16
C ILE A 329 10.95 4.82 -5.94
N GLY A 330 10.58 3.61 -5.49
CA GLY A 330 11.25 2.87 -4.42
C GLY A 330 12.72 2.54 -4.76
N LEU A 331 12.97 1.97 -5.94
CA LEU A 331 14.31 1.69 -6.43
C LEU A 331 15.17 2.95 -6.59
N ALA A 332 14.62 4.04 -7.15
CA ALA A 332 15.32 5.31 -7.27
C ALA A 332 15.70 5.89 -5.90
N SER A 333 14.82 5.76 -4.91
CA SER A 333 15.07 6.15 -3.51
C SER A 333 16.19 5.31 -2.87
N MET A 334 16.19 3.99 -3.10
CA MET A 334 17.26 3.07 -2.64
C MET A 334 18.60 3.33 -3.33
N ALA A 335 18.61 3.60 -4.64
CA ALA A 335 19.81 3.96 -5.40
C ALA A 335 20.40 5.30 -4.93
N SER A 336 19.53 6.27 -4.61
CA SER A 336 19.89 7.57 -4.01
C SER A 336 20.35 7.48 -2.55
N GLY A 337 20.37 6.29 -1.94
CA GLY A 337 20.72 6.09 -0.52
C GLY A 337 19.73 6.68 0.50
N ARG A 338 18.60 7.24 0.06
CA ARG A 338 17.64 7.99 0.90
C ARG A 338 16.48 7.12 1.36
N ALA A 339 16.79 6.07 2.14
CA ALA A 339 15.77 5.22 2.74
C ALA A 339 14.80 6.00 3.66
N GLY A 340 13.55 5.52 3.80
CA GLY A 340 12.73 5.82 4.98
C GLY A 340 11.58 6.83 4.88
N ARG A 341 10.95 7.06 3.70
CA ARG A 341 9.67 7.81 3.62
C ARG A 341 8.65 7.20 2.65
N GLY A 342 8.18 5.97 2.92
CA GLY A 342 7.14 5.31 2.10
C GLY A 342 5.89 6.19 1.87
N LEU A 343 5.45 6.90 2.91
CA LEU A 343 4.34 7.87 2.85
C LEU A 343 4.57 9.01 1.83
N SER A 344 5.83 9.44 1.64
CA SER A 344 6.21 10.45 0.63
C SER A 344 6.29 9.84 -0.77
N LEU A 345 6.79 8.61 -0.91
CA LEU A 345 6.80 7.91 -2.20
C LEU A 345 5.35 7.69 -2.70
N LEU A 346 4.44 7.31 -1.79
CA LEU A 346 3.00 7.20 -2.07
C LEU A 346 2.40 8.54 -2.52
N CYS A 347 2.71 9.66 -1.84
CA CYS A 347 2.26 10.98 -2.28
C CYS A 347 2.76 11.33 -3.70
N VAL A 348 4.03 11.05 -4.01
CA VAL A 348 4.61 11.34 -5.34
C VAL A 348 4.00 10.45 -6.42
N ALA A 349 3.78 9.16 -6.13
CA ALA A 349 3.13 8.23 -7.06
C ALA A 349 1.67 8.65 -7.35
N VAL A 350 0.90 9.02 -6.32
CA VAL A 350 -0.48 9.52 -6.48
C VAL A 350 -0.52 10.79 -7.32
N ILE A 351 0.30 11.80 -6.99
CA ILE A 351 0.33 13.07 -7.74
C ILE A 351 0.77 12.84 -9.19
N GLY A 352 1.83 12.07 -9.41
CA GLY A 352 2.34 11.79 -10.76
C GLY A 352 1.33 11.05 -11.64
N LEU A 353 0.58 10.10 -11.07
CA LEU A 353 -0.40 9.34 -11.83
C LEU A 353 -1.67 10.17 -12.13
N LEU A 354 -2.12 11.02 -11.20
CA LEU A 354 -3.26 11.92 -11.41
C LEU A 354 -2.97 13.10 -12.35
N LEU A 355 -1.70 13.49 -12.50
CA LEU A 355 -1.27 14.47 -13.51
C LEU A 355 -1.22 13.90 -14.93
N VAL A 356 -1.02 12.59 -15.07
CA VAL A 356 -1.10 11.88 -16.36
C VAL A 356 -2.54 11.47 -16.68
N GLU A 357 -3.30 11.06 -15.66
CA GLU A 357 -4.62 10.47 -15.83
C GLU A 357 -5.56 10.83 -14.65
N PRO A 358 -6.28 11.96 -14.72
CA PRO A 358 -7.14 12.42 -13.62
C PRO A 358 -8.32 11.48 -13.34
N VAL A 359 -8.80 10.76 -14.37
CA VAL A 359 -9.90 9.77 -14.26
C VAL A 359 -9.60 8.67 -13.24
N LEU A 360 -8.32 8.38 -12.96
CA LEU A 360 -7.98 7.38 -11.93
C LEU A 360 -8.48 7.80 -10.54
N ALA A 361 -8.69 9.09 -10.26
CA ALA A 361 -9.14 9.59 -8.96
C ALA A 361 -10.50 9.04 -8.49
N THR A 362 -11.41 8.74 -9.41
CA THR A 362 -12.71 8.10 -9.10
C THR A 362 -12.71 6.59 -9.32
N SER A 363 -11.67 6.02 -9.95
CA SER A 363 -11.61 4.58 -10.18
C SER A 363 -11.41 3.81 -8.86
N PHE A 364 -12.38 2.96 -8.50
CA PHE A 364 -12.33 2.19 -7.24
C PHE A 364 -11.04 1.38 -7.08
N GLY A 365 -10.48 0.86 -8.18
CA GLY A 365 -9.19 0.16 -8.15
C GLY A 365 -8.01 1.04 -7.71
N PHE A 366 -7.97 2.32 -8.10
CA PHE A 366 -6.95 3.28 -7.65
C PHE A 366 -7.16 3.63 -6.17
N VAL A 367 -8.40 3.94 -5.78
CA VAL A 367 -8.79 4.22 -4.38
C VAL A 367 -8.36 3.08 -3.45
N LEU A 368 -8.77 1.85 -3.74
CA LEU A 368 -8.44 0.66 -2.95
C LEU A 368 -6.93 0.38 -2.92
N SER A 369 -6.23 0.53 -4.05
CA SER A 369 -4.78 0.33 -4.12
C SER A 369 -3.98 1.35 -3.31
N VAL A 370 -4.43 2.61 -3.26
CA VAL A 370 -3.81 3.64 -2.42
C VAL A 370 -4.15 3.41 -0.94
N LEU A 371 -5.40 3.08 -0.60
CA LEU A 371 -5.81 2.81 0.78
C LEU A 371 -5.08 1.59 1.37
N ALA A 372 -4.96 0.49 0.63
CA ALA A 372 -4.17 -0.66 1.04
C ALA A 372 -2.70 -0.27 1.29
N THR A 373 -2.08 0.45 0.35
CA THR A 373 -0.69 0.91 0.51
C THR A 373 -0.51 1.86 1.69
N LEU A 374 -1.48 2.75 1.92
CA LEU A 374 -1.51 3.68 3.06
C LEU A 374 -1.60 2.92 4.39
N GLY A 375 -2.51 1.94 4.48
CA GLY A 375 -2.65 1.07 5.64
C GLY A 375 -1.37 0.29 5.93
N ILE A 376 -0.78 -0.36 4.94
CA ILE A 376 0.47 -1.13 5.09
C ILE A 376 1.63 -0.23 5.55
N VAL A 377 1.70 1.02 5.05
CA VAL A 377 2.74 1.99 5.43
C VAL A 377 2.53 2.57 6.84
N ILE A 378 1.28 2.70 7.32
CA ILE A 378 0.96 3.25 8.65
C ILE A 378 0.89 2.18 9.73
N THR A 379 0.06 1.16 9.55
CA THR A 379 -0.22 0.12 10.55
C THR A 379 0.61 -1.15 10.34
N GLY A 380 1.00 -1.49 9.12
CA GLY A 380 1.58 -2.80 8.80
C GLY A 380 2.83 -3.14 9.62
N ARG A 381 3.74 -2.18 9.81
CA ARG A 381 4.88 -2.39 10.72
C ARG A 381 4.46 -2.49 12.19
N ARG A 382 3.48 -1.70 12.65
CA ARG A 382 2.99 -1.81 14.05
C ARG A 382 2.41 -3.19 14.31
N ILE A 383 1.59 -3.70 13.39
CA ILE A 383 1.01 -5.06 13.48
C ILE A 383 2.10 -6.13 13.48
N MET A 384 3.15 -6.02 12.65
CA MET A 384 4.31 -6.93 12.73
C MET A 384 5.07 -6.83 14.06
N ASP A 385 5.23 -5.62 14.61
CA ASP A 385 5.88 -5.38 15.90
C ASP A 385 5.00 -5.82 17.11
N TRP A 386 3.74 -6.24 16.88
CA TRP A 386 2.85 -6.83 17.89
C TRP A 386 2.86 -8.35 17.94
N ILE A 387 3.30 -9.01 16.87
CA ILE A 387 3.30 -10.47 16.76
C ILE A 387 4.48 -11.03 17.59
N PRO A 388 4.32 -12.12 18.38
CA PRO A 388 5.36 -12.61 19.27
C PRO A 388 6.70 -12.89 18.59
N ALA A 389 7.80 -12.56 19.28
CA ALA A 389 9.18 -12.72 18.81
C ALA A 389 9.58 -14.08 18.19
N PRO A 390 9.05 -15.26 18.60
CA PRO A 390 9.35 -16.53 17.91
C PRO A 390 8.77 -16.64 16.49
N VAL A 391 7.79 -15.81 16.11
CA VAL A 391 7.20 -15.86 14.76
C VAL A 391 8.14 -15.21 13.73
N PRO A 392 8.52 -15.92 12.65
CA PRO A 392 9.37 -15.34 11.60
C PRO A 392 8.75 -14.08 10.97
N ARG A 393 9.58 -13.07 10.68
CA ARG A 393 9.11 -11.79 10.10
C ARG A 393 8.33 -11.92 8.78
N TRP A 394 8.57 -12.99 8.00
CA TRP A 394 7.79 -13.25 6.78
C TRP A 394 6.35 -13.69 7.11
N ALA A 395 6.15 -14.53 8.14
CA ALA A 395 4.84 -14.96 8.60
C ALA A 395 4.11 -13.80 9.30
N ALA A 396 4.82 -13.01 10.12
CA ALA A 396 4.27 -11.79 10.71
C ALA A 396 3.80 -10.79 9.64
N GLY A 397 4.58 -10.62 8.55
CA GLY A 397 4.18 -9.84 7.39
C GLY A 397 2.97 -10.41 6.65
N GLY A 398 2.87 -11.74 6.55
CA GLY A 398 1.75 -12.46 5.94
C GLY A 398 0.41 -12.24 6.66
N VAL A 399 0.40 -11.94 7.96
CA VAL A 399 -0.79 -11.52 8.71
C VAL A 399 -0.98 -10.01 8.68
N ALA A 400 0.10 -9.25 8.88
CA ALA A 400 0.04 -7.79 8.99
C ALA A 400 -0.40 -7.10 7.69
N VAL A 401 0.03 -7.59 6.52
CA VAL A 401 -0.28 -6.96 5.24
C VAL A 401 -1.77 -7.09 4.87
N PRO A 402 -2.39 -8.30 4.91
CA PRO A 402 -3.84 -8.42 4.72
C PRO A 402 -4.65 -7.65 5.76
N LEU A 403 -4.27 -7.67 7.04
CA LEU A 403 -4.99 -6.93 8.09
C LEU A 403 -4.93 -5.42 7.88
N SER A 404 -3.75 -4.88 7.56
CA SER A 404 -3.60 -3.46 7.16
C SER A 404 -4.45 -3.08 5.95
N ALA A 405 -4.51 -3.94 4.94
CA ALA A 405 -5.30 -3.69 3.74
C ALA A 405 -6.80 -3.73 4.04
N GLN A 406 -7.28 -4.77 4.73
CA GLN A 406 -8.70 -4.96 5.05
C GLN A 406 -9.27 -3.78 5.85
N LEU A 407 -8.57 -3.32 6.89
CA LEU A 407 -9.01 -2.21 7.75
C LEU A 407 -9.07 -0.85 7.04
N PHE A 408 -8.27 -0.64 5.98
CA PHE A 408 -8.26 0.60 5.21
C PHE A 408 -9.15 0.54 3.96
N CYS A 409 -9.36 -0.65 3.39
CA CYS A 409 -10.18 -0.85 2.19
C CYS A 409 -11.65 -1.15 2.50
N GLY A 410 -11.97 -1.76 3.65
CA GLY A 410 -13.32 -2.17 4.05
C GLY A 410 -14.42 -1.12 3.80
N PRO A 411 -14.26 0.15 4.25
CA PRO A 411 -15.26 1.20 4.03
C PRO A 411 -15.57 1.49 2.56
N VAL A 412 -14.61 1.26 1.65
CA VAL A 412 -14.81 1.41 0.20
C VAL A 412 -15.35 0.12 -0.40
N ILE A 413 -14.92 -1.06 0.06
CA ILE A 413 -15.43 -2.36 -0.40
C ILE A 413 -16.96 -2.44 -0.18
N VAL A 414 -17.45 -1.99 0.98
CA VAL A 414 -18.89 -1.93 1.31
C VAL A 414 -19.70 -1.05 0.32
N LEU A 415 -19.08 -0.05 -0.31
CA LEU A 415 -19.74 0.78 -1.34
C LEU A 415 -19.85 0.07 -2.71
N LEU A 416 -19.01 -0.94 -2.99
CA LEU A 416 -19.12 -1.76 -4.21
C LEU A 416 -20.01 -2.98 -3.99
N GLN A 417 -19.98 -3.55 -2.78
CA GLN A 417 -20.68 -4.78 -2.43
C GLN A 417 -21.02 -4.73 -0.93
N PRO A 418 -22.30 -4.56 -0.55
CA PRO A 418 -22.72 -4.27 0.84
C PRO A 418 -22.70 -5.54 1.72
N GLN A 419 -21.52 -6.11 1.91
CA GLN A 419 -21.29 -7.30 2.70
C GLN A 419 -19.89 -7.29 3.34
N PHE A 420 -19.76 -8.00 4.45
CA PHE A 420 -18.49 -8.26 5.12
C PHE A 420 -18.14 -9.75 4.98
N GLY A 421 -17.01 -10.05 4.35
CA GLY A 421 -16.47 -11.41 4.25
C GLY A 421 -15.78 -11.81 5.56
N ALA A 422 -16.47 -12.54 6.44
CA ALA A 422 -15.99 -12.84 7.79
C ALA A 422 -14.65 -13.60 7.77
N TYR A 423 -14.48 -14.53 6.84
CA TYR A 423 -13.25 -15.32 6.68
C TYR A 423 -12.22 -14.70 5.72
N ALA A 424 -12.40 -13.45 5.28
CA ALA A 424 -11.48 -12.81 4.35
C ALA A 424 -10.04 -12.71 4.90
N LEU A 425 -9.86 -12.43 6.19
CA LEU A 425 -8.52 -12.40 6.80
C LEU A 425 -7.81 -13.77 6.78
N PRO A 426 -8.35 -14.86 7.38
CA PRO A 426 -7.67 -16.15 7.36
C PRO A 426 -7.50 -16.73 5.94
N ALA A 427 -8.45 -16.53 5.03
CA ALA A 427 -8.32 -16.93 3.63
C ALA A 427 -7.13 -16.25 2.94
N ASN A 428 -6.96 -14.94 3.13
CA ASN A 428 -5.83 -14.20 2.56
C ASN A 428 -4.49 -14.54 3.22
N VAL A 429 -4.45 -14.84 4.53
CA VAL A 429 -3.24 -15.32 5.21
C VAL A 429 -2.80 -16.68 4.66
N ALA A 430 -3.73 -17.61 4.46
CA ALA A 430 -3.44 -18.91 3.86
C ALA A 430 -2.98 -18.77 2.39
N ALA A 431 -3.67 -17.95 1.59
CA ALA A 431 -3.31 -17.71 0.20
C ALA A 431 -1.96 -16.99 0.03
N ALA A 432 -1.57 -16.09 0.95
CA ALA A 432 -0.32 -15.34 0.84
C ALA A 432 0.93 -16.24 0.76
N ALA A 433 0.92 -17.39 1.43
CA ALA A 433 2.00 -18.38 1.35
C ALA A 433 2.05 -19.12 -0.01
N LEU A 434 0.90 -19.28 -0.67
CA LEU A 434 0.73 -20.03 -1.92
C LEU A 434 0.93 -19.14 -3.16
N VAL A 435 0.55 -17.86 -3.09
CA VAL A 435 0.61 -16.90 -4.21
C VAL A 435 2.06 -16.69 -4.69
N ALA A 436 3.03 -16.57 -3.79
CA ALA A 436 4.42 -16.32 -4.19
C ALA A 436 5.02 -17.46 -5.06
N PRO A 437 4.91 -18.75 -4.69
CA PRO A 437 5.19 -19.86 -5.59
C PRO A 437 4.49 -19.78 -6.96
N VAL A 438 3.17 -19.52 -7.00
CA VAL A 438 2.44 -19.43 -8.29
C VAL A 438 2.98 -18.31 -9.17
N THR A 439 3.16 -17.10 -8.62
CA THR A 439 3.65 -15.95 -9.39
C THR A 439 5.07 -16.19 -9.90
N LEU A 440 5.99 -16.70 -9.07
CA LEU A 440 7.38 -16.87 -9.46
C LEU A 440 7.58 -18.01 -10.46
N LEU A 441 7.01 -19.19 -10.20
CA LEU A 441 7.09 -20.34 -11.11
C LEU A 441 6.32 -20.09 -12.40
N GLY A 442 5.13 -19.49 -12.30
CA GLY A 442 4.27 -19.18 -13.44
C GLY A 442 4.84 -18.10 -14.36
N THR A 443 5.45 -17.03 -13.83
CA THR A 443 6.10 -16.01 -14.68
C THR A 443 7.40 -16.49 -15.29
N ALA A 444 8.18 -17.32 -14.58
CA ALA A 444 9.33 -18.01 -15.17
C ALA A 444 8.90 -18.96 -16.31
N ALA A 445 7.81 -19.71 -16.13
CA ALA A 445 7.22 -20.54 -17.18
C ALA A 445 6.74 -19.71 -18.37
N ALA A 446 6.03 -18.59 -18.14
CA ALA A 446 5.58 -17.71 -19.22
C ALA A 446 6.75 -17.12 -20.03
N ALA A 447 7.87 -16.78 -19.38
CA ALA A 447 9.08 -16.32 -20.07
C ALA A 447 9.81 -17.43 -20.86
N LEU A 448 9.76 -18.69 -20.39
CA LEU A 448 10.39 -19.84 -21.04
C LEU A 448 9.54 -20.47 -22.14
N LEU A 449 8.20 -20.35 -22.08
CA LEU A 449 7.26 -20.99 -23.01
C LEU A 449 7.57 -20.78 -24.51
N PRO A 450 7.96 -19.58 -25.00
CA PRO A 450 8.29 -19.38 -26.42
C PRO A 450 9.71 -19.83 -26.81
N VAL A 451 10.55 -20.27 -25.86
CA VAL A 451 11.95 -20.65 -26.11
C VAL A 451 12.20 -22.14 -25.87
N VAL A 452 11.72 -22.67 -24.74
CA VAL A 452 11.84 -24.08 -24.35
C VAL A 452 10.52 -24.53 -23.71
N PRO A 453 9.52 -24.95 -24.52
CA PRO A 453 8.19 -25.31 -24.01
C PRO A 453 8.25 -26.34 -22.87
N ALA A 454 9.02 -27.42 -23.03
CA ALA A 454 9.20 -28.48 -22.02
C ALA A 454 9.66 -27.95 -20.65
N ALA A 455 10.54 -26.95 -20.61
CA ALA A 455 11.00 -26.33 -19.37
C ALA A 455 9.92 -25.45 -18.73
N ALA A 456 9.09 -24.78 -19.54
CA ALA A 456 7.92 -24.08 -19.04
C ALA A 456 6.90 -25.07 -18.46
N GLU A 457 6.66 -26.23 -19.09
CA GLU A 457 5.71 -27.25 -18.60
C GLU A 457 6.08 -27.77 -17.21
N LEU A 458 7.38 -28.05 -17.00
CA LEU A 458 7.95 -28.50 -15.74
C LEU A 458 7.73 -27.47 -14.61
N LEU A 459 7.73 -26.18 -14.93
CA LEU A 459 7.44 -25.09 -14.00
C LEU A 459 5.94 -24.81 -13.83
N MET A 460 5.13 -24.96 -14.88
CA MET A 460 3.67 -24.81 -14.81
C MET A 460 3.03 -25.88 -13.91
N THR A 461 3.60 -27.08 -13.86
CA THR A 461 3.05 -28.20 -13.07
C THR A 461 2.96 -27.90 -11.55
N PRO A 462 4.05 -27.52 -10.85
CA PRO A 462 3.94 -27.08 -9.46
C PRO A 462 3.18 -25.76 -9.32
N ALA A 463 3.28 -24.82 -10.28
CA ALA A 463 2.51 -23.57 -10.23
C ALA A 463 0.99 -23.84 -10.26
N ALA A 464 0.53 -24.81 -11.06
CA ALA A 464 -0.86 -25.26 -11.12
C ALA A 464 -1.30 -25.98 -9.84
N ALA A 465 -0.40 -26.72 -9.17
CA ALA A 465 -0.67 -27.32 -7.86
C ALA A 465 -0.90 -26.24 -6.78
N PHE A 466 -0.03 -25.23 -6.69
CA PHE A 466 -0.22 -24.10 -5.77
C PHE A 466 -1.46 -23.26 -6.15
N ALA A 467 -1.76 -23.05 -7.43
CA ALA A 467 -3.00 -22.38 -7.86
C ALA A 467 -4.25 -23.17 -7.44
N ARG A 468 -4.23 -24.51 -7.57
CA ARG A 468 -5.31 -25.39 -7.07
C ARG A 468 -5.48 -25.28 -5.56
N ALA A 469 -4.39 -25.10 -4.80
CA ALA A 469 -4.45 -24.86 -3.36
C ALA A 469 -5.03 -23.47 -3.02
N VAL A 470 -4.74 -22.42 -3.79
CA VAL A 470 -5.40 -21.10 -3.63
C VAL A 470 -6.91 -21.20 -3.91
N ALA A 471 -7.30 -21.95 -4.96
CA ALA A 471 -8.70 -22.17 -5.29
C ALA A 471 -9.45 -23.01 -4.22
N GLY A 472 -8.82 -24.08 -3.72
CA GLY A 472 -9.33 -24.88 -2.61
C GLY A 472 -9.48 -24.06 -1.33
N THR A 473 -8.51 -23.19 -1.04
CA THR A 473 -8.59 -22.20 0.06
C THR A 473 -9.81 -21.29 -0.10
N ALA A 474 -10.08 -20.79 -1.31
CA ALA A 474 -11.23 -19.95 -1.60
C ALA A 474 -12.57 -20.67 -1.37
N ARG A 475 -12.73 -21.87 -1.94
CA ARG A 475 -13.96 -22.67 -1.80
C ARG A 475 -14.18 -23.12 -0.36
N PHE A 476 -13.13 -23.52 0.36
CA PHE A 476 -13.22 -23.91 1.79
C PHE A 476 -13.77 -22.77 2.66
N PHE A 477 -13.13 -21.59 2.65
CA PHE A 477 -13.57 -20.47 3.47
C PHE A 477 -14.89 -19.84 3.00
N ALA A 478 -15.28 -20.00 1.74
CA ALA A 478 -16.58 -19.57 1.23
C ALA A 478 -17.74 -20.51 1.63
N ALA A 479 -17.47 -21.80 1.86
CA ALA A 479 -18.46 -22.80 2.26
C ALA A 479 -18.77 -22.81 3.77
N LEU A 480 -18.04 -22.04 4.58
CA LEU A 480 -18.28 -21.95 6.02
C LEU A 480 -19.55 -21.13 6.34
N PRO A 481 -20.32 -21.52 7.39
CA PRO A 481 -21.51 -20.77 7.79
C PRO A 481 -21.13 -19.35 8.21
N GLY A 482 -21.88 -18.35 7.71
CA GLY A 482 -21.60 -16.94 7.98
C GLY A 482 -20.42 -16.34 7.21
N ALA A 483 -19.90 -17.01 6.16
CA ALA A 483 -18.82 -16.48 5.34
C ALA A 483 -19.14 -15.10 4.72
N VAL A 484 -20.41 -14.86 4.37
CA VAL A 484 -20.95 -13.55 4.00
C VAL A 484 -21.88 -13.05 5.10
N LEU A 485 -21.57 -11.90 5.68
CA LEU A 485 -22.49 -11.14 6.54
C LEU A 485 -23.00 -9.92 5.76
N PRO A 486 -24.33 -9.69 5.65
CA PRO A 486 -24.85 -8.50 5.01
C PRO A 486 -24.47 -7.25 5.82
N TRP A 487 -24.18 -6.15 5.13
CA TRP A 487 -23.82 -4.86 5.75
C TRP A 487 -24.73 -3.76 5.20
N PRO A 488 -25.07 -2.70 5.95
CA PRO A 488 -25.83 -1.58 5.41
C PRO A 488 -25.19 -0.97 4.15
N GLU A 489 -26.03 -0.46 3.24
CA GLU A 489 -25.57 0.08 1.96
C GLU A 489 -25.09 1.55 2.06
N GLY A 490 -24.43 2.01 0.99
CA GLY A 490 -24.12 3.43 0.77
C GLY A 490 -23.23 4.08 1.83
N GLY A 491 -23.34 5.40 1.97
CA GLY A 491 -22.50 6.19 2.87
C GLY A 491 -22.63 5.80 4.35
N PHE A 492 -23.80 5.33 4.78
CA PHE A 492 -24.01 4.81 6.12
C PHE A 492 -23.29 3.47 6.34
N GLY A 493 -23.30 2.58 5.34
CA GLY A 493 -22.47 1.38 5.30
C GLY A 493 -20.97 1.68 5.43
N ALA A 494 -20.48 2.61 4.62
CA ALA A 494 -19.07 3.03 4.67
C ALA A 494 -18.69 3.64 6.04
N ALA A 495 -19.54 4.49 6.61
CA ALA A 495 -19.30 5.10 7.92
C ALA A 495 -19.27 4.05 9.05
N THR A 496 -20.25 3.14 9.10
CA THR A 496 -20.31 2.06 10.10
C THR A 496 -19.14 1.08 9.95
N MET A 497 -18.74 0.73 8.73
CA MET A 497 -17.55 -0.09 8.47
C MET A 497 -16.24 0.63 8.85
N GLY A 498 -16.19 1.95 8.70
CA GLY A 498 -15.08 2.80 9.16
C GLY A 498 -14.96 2.81 10.68
N ILE A 499 -16.08 2.97 11.39
CA ILE A 499 -16.15 2.89 12.85
C ILE A 499 -15.75 1.48 13.31
N PHE A 500 -16.27 0.42 12.69
CA PHE A 500 -15.88 -0.97 13.00
C PHE A 500 -14.37 -1.18 12.82
N SER A 501 -13.80 -0.75 11.69
CA SER A 501 -12.36 -0.89 11.41
C SER A 501 -11.49 -0.11 12.40
N ALA A 502 -11.91 1.11 12.79
CA ALA A 502 -11.23 1.90 13.81
C ALA A 502 -11.32 1.26 15.21
N THR A 503 -12.51 0.75 15.58
CA THR A 503 -12.76 0.04 16.83
C THR A 503 -11.93 -1.25 16.92
N VAL A 504 -11.87 -2.07 15.86
CA VAL A 504 -11.03 -3.27 15.81
C VAL A 504 -9.55 -2.91 15.96
N LEU A 505 -9.05 -1.91 15.22
CA LEU A 505 -7.66 -1.47 15.35
C LEU A 505 -7.35 -0.95 16.77
N GLY A 506 -8.31 -0.25 17.39
CA GLY A 506 -8.25 0.20 18.78
C GLY A 506 -8.20 -0.96 19.77
N MET A 507 -9.21 -1.84 19.76
CA MET A 507 -9.31 -3.01 20.65
C MET A 507 -8.06 -3.90 20.58
N VAL A 508 -7.57 -4.19 19.36
CA VAL A 508 -6.34 -4.93 19.14
C VAL A 508 -5.15 -4.20 19.77
N TRP A 509 -4.98 -2.89 19.53
CA TRP A 509 -3.92 -2.12 20.17
C TRP A 509 -4.02 -2.10 21.71
N LEU A 510 -5.21 -1.93 22.28
CA LEU A 510 -5.44 -1.96 23.73
C LEU A 510 -5.02 -3.32 24.33
N ALA A 511 -5.52 -4.42 23.78
CA ALA A 511 -5.21 -5.78 24.25
C ALA A 511 -3.72 -6.10 24.21
N LEU A 512 -2.99 -5.56 23.23
CA LEU A 512 -1.55 -5.78 23.04
C LEU A 512 -0.66 -4.82 23.86
N HIS A 513 -1.24 -3.80 24.50
CA HIS A 513 -0.49 -2.83 25.33
C HIS A 513 -1.15 -2.60 26.70
N PRO A 514 -1.38 -3.64 27.53
CA PRO A 514 -2.09 -3.50 28.80
C PRO A 514 -1.45 -2.46 29.73
N ALA A 515 -0.12 -2.39 29.81
CA ALA A 515 0.60 -1.37 30.58
C ALA A 515 0.49 0.06 30.00
N ALA A 516 0.09 0.24 28.74
CA ALA A 516 -0.31 1.55 28.20
C ALA A 516 -1.76 1.86 28.59
N VAL A 517 -2.68 0.89 28.45
CA VAL A 517 -4.10 1.03 28.84
C VAL A 517 -4.26 1.42 30.30
N VAL A 518 -3.55 0.74 31.22
CA VAL A 518 -3.56 1.07 32.66
C VAL A 518 -3.09 2.51 32.91
N ARG A 519 -2.01 2.97 32.26
CA ARG A 519 -1.54 4.36 32.38
C ARG A 519 -2.52 5.37 31.79
N SER A 520 -3.15 5.06 30.66
CA SER A 520 -4.19 5.90 30.06
C SER A 520 -5.45 5.96 30.94
N SER A 521 -5.85 4.86 31.56
CA SER A 521 -6.97 4.80 32.50
C SER A 521 -6.70 5.61 33.76
N LEU A 522 -5.52 5.47 34.37
CA LEU A 522 -5.10 6.27 35.53
C LEU A 522 -5.00 7.76 35.19
N ALA A 523 -4.48 8.12 34.00
CA ALA A 523 -4.41 9.51 33.55
C ALA A 523 -5.80 10.10 33.28
N ALA A 524 -6.72 9.34 32.68
CA ALA A 524 -8.10 9.76 32.47
C ALA A 524 -8.85 9.91 33.80
N HIS A 525 -8.64 8.99 34.76
CA HIS A 525 -9.20 9.09 36.10
C HIS A 525 -8.69 10.34 36.84
N ALA A 526 -7.38 10.60 36.82
CA ALA A 526 -6.79 11.80 37.41
C ALA A 526 -7.31 13.10 36.75
N TRP A 527 -7.55 13.10 35.43
CA TRP A 527 -8.18 14.22 34.73
C TRP A 527 -9.64 14.41 35.15
N THR A 528 -10.44 13.34 35.26
CA THR A 528 -11.83 13.42 35.74
C THR A 528 -11.91 13.93 37.19
N VAL A 529 -10.99 13.48 38.07
CA VAL A 529 -10.87 14.02 39.43
C VAL A 529 -10.56 15.51 39.41
N ALA A 530 -9.57 15.95 38.61
CA ALA A 530 -9.22 17.37 38.48
C ALA A 530 -10.35 18.24 37.89
N VAL A 531 -11.22 17.67 37.04
CA VAL A 531 -12.42 18.35 36.51
C VAL A 531 -13.52 18.46 37.56
N LEU A 532 -13.69 17.45 38.43
CA LEU A 532 -14.65 17.46 39.53
C LEU A 532 -14.21 18.39 40.68
N GLU A 533 -12.92 18.36 41.05
CA GLU A 533 -12.32 19.26 42.05
C GLU A 533 -12.19 20.71 41.54
N GLY A 534 -11.96 20.88 40.25
CA GLY A 534 -11.93 22.18 39.57
C GLY A 534 -13.31 22.82 39.35
N TRP A 535 -14.41 22.12 39.66
CA TRP A 535 -15.77 22.65 39.53
C TRP A 535 -16.10 23.56 40.73
N PRO A 536 -16.35 24.88 40.54
CA PRO A 536 -16.60 25.76 41.68
C PRO A 536 -17.90 25.36 42.40
N PRO A 537 -17.90 25.18 43.75
CA PRO A 537 -19.09 24.82 44.51
C PRO A 537 -20.01 26.04 44.70
N ALA A 538 -20.61 26.51 43.61
CA ALA A 538 -21.45 27.71 43.53
C ALA A 538 -22.80 27.64 44.29
N MET A 539 -23.02 26.58 45.09
CA MET A 539 -24.22 26.38 45.91
C MET A 539 -23.87 25.94 47.33
N ARG A 540 -23.07 26.74 48.04
CA ARG A 540 -22.94 26.64 49.52
C ARG A 540 -23.07 28.01 50.20
N ALA A 541 -24.15 28.71 49.89
CA ALA A 541 -24.49 30.02 50.46
C ALA A 541 -26.00 30.18 50.72
N ARG A 542 -26.47 29.71 51.87
CA ARG A 542 -27.63 30.19 52.66
C ARG A 542 -27.59 29.54 54.05
N GLY A 543 -27.94 30.29 55.09
CA GLY A 543 -27.72 29.94 56.51
C GLY A 543 -28.86 29.11 57.15
N PRO A 544 -29.14 29.24 58.46
CA PRO A 544 -29.11 30.50 59.23
C PRO A 544 -28.07 30.54 60.37
N SER A 545 -28.23 31.52 61.28
CA SER A 545 -27.38 31.83 62.44
C SER A 545 -27.83 31.13 63.73
N ASP A 546 -26.92 31.02 64.72
CA ASP A 546 -26.95 31.78 65.98
C ASP A 546 -25.71 31.44 66.86
N GLY A 547 -25.42 32.25 67.90
CA GLY A 547 -24.23 32.11 68.78
C GLY A 547 -24.61 31.87 70.25
N PRO A 548 -23.86 32.34 71.27
CA PRO A 548 -22.47 32.87 71.30
C PRO A 548 -21.59 32.20 72.40
N GLY A 549 -20.27 32.48 72.51
CA GLY A 549 -19.54 32.03 73.72
C GLY A 549 -17.99 32.17 73.86
N ARG A 550 -17.54 33.33 74.38
CA ARG A 550 -16.32 33.54 75.22
C ARG A 550 -14.90 33.29 74.62
N PRO A 551 -13.81 33.83 75.26
CA PRO A 551 -12.53 34.07 74.60
C PRO A 551 -11.33 33.26 75.15
N SER A 552 -10.21 33.26 74.42
CA SER A 552 -8.87 32.87 74.90
C SER A 552 -7.84 34.00 74.68
N GLY A 553 -6.75 33.98 75.48
CA GLY A 553 -5.88 35.13 75.74
C GLY A 553 -4.75 35.41 74.74
N ARG A 554 -3.94 36.44 75.07
CA ARG A 554 -2.88 37.01 74.22
C ARG A 554 -1.49 36.40 74.47
N LEU A 555 -0.76 36.09 73.37
CA LEU A 555 0.69 36.34 73.18
C LEU A 555 1.68 35.61 74.14
N PRO A 556 3.01 35.77 73.98
CA PRO A 556 3.80 35.48 72.78
C PRO A 556 5.03 34.56 73.06
N GLY A 557 5.66 34.02 72.01
CA GLY A 557 6.94 33.27 72.11
C GLY A 557 7.80 33.43 70.84
N ARG A 558 9.14 33.46 70.98
CA ARG A 558 10.11 33.85 69.92
C ARG A 558 11.43 33.07 70.05
N ALA A 559 12.25 33.09 68.99
CA ALA A 559 13.59 32.45 68.85
C ALA A 559 13.53 30.92 68.63
N ARG A 560 14.22 30.30 67.66
CA ARG A 560 15.59 30.39 67.08
C ARG A 560 16.65 29.58 67.85
N GLY A 561 17.18 28.56 67.17
CA GLY A 561 18.43 27.83 67.46
C GLY A 561 18.50 26.61 66.53
N THR A 562 19.19 26.60 65.38
CA THR A 562 20.63 26.71 65.06
C THR A 562 21.49 25.48 65.40
N ALA A 563 21.65 24.64 64.37
CA ALA A 563 22.93 24.13 63.84
C ALA A 563 23.53 22.80 64.35
N TRP A 564 24.41 22.25 63.48
CA TRP A 564 25.34 21.11 63.64
C TRP A 564 24.73 19.69 63.75
N SER A 565 25.42 18.60 63.41
CA SER A 565 26.23 18.30 62.19
C SER A 565 26.57 16.79 62.09
N THR A 566 26.48 16.21 60.89
CA THR A 566 27.31 15.08 60.39
C THR A 566 27.63 13.87 61.30
N GLY A 567 26.66 12.96 61.54
CA GLY A 567 26.78 11.49 61.83
C GLY A 567 28.05 10.90 62.48
N PRO A 568 28.46 9.66 62.13
CA PRO A 568 27.68 8.50 61.67
C PRO A 568 27.69 7.34 62.71
N GLY A 569 26.79 6.35 62.59
CA GLY A 569 26.82 5.16 63.46
C GLY A 569 25.89 4.02 63.01
N MET A 570 26.34 2.77 63.13
CA MET A 570 25.51 1.58 62.94
C MET A 570 24.72 1.24 64.22
N GLY A 571 23.49 0.76 64.06
CA GLY A 571 22.68 0.22 65.17
C GLY A 571 21.54 -0.63 64.65
N ARG A 572 21.71 -1.96 64.66
CA ARG A 572 20.64 -2.94 64.44
C ARG A 572 20.18 -3.43 65.82
N LEU A 573 18.88 -3.36 66.12
CA LEU A 573 18.25 -4.19 67.14
C LEU A 573 16.73 -4.20 66.98
N GLU A 574 16.10 -5.32 67.31
CA GLU A 574 14.65 -5.51 67.36
C GLU A 574 14.12 -5.28 68.78
N SER A 575 12.88 -4.80 68.88
CA SER A 575 12.06 -4.80 70.10
C SER A 575 10.60 -4.61 69.65
N ALA A 576 9.78 -5.66 69.53
CA ALA A 576 9.23 -6.58 70.53
C ALA A 576 7.86 -6.12 71.05
N ASN A 577 6.84 -6.94 70.75
CA ASN A 577 5.57 -7.11 71.48
C ASN A 577 4.72 -8.18 70.76
N GLN A 578 3.96 -9.06 71.40
CA GLN A 578 4.09 -9.63 72.76
C GLN A 578 3.22 -10.92 72.79
N LEU A 579 3.71 -12.00 73.40
CA LEU A 579 2.94 -13.23 73.68
C LEU A 579 2.00 -12.99 74.89
N PRO A 580 0.84 -13.68 75.01
CA PRO A 580 0.76 -15.12 75.30
C PRO A 580 -0.34 -15.89 74.52
N GLY A 581 -0.43 -17.22 74.56
CA GLY A 581 0.48 -18.22 75.15
C GLY A 581 -0.19 -19.59 75.38
N GLY A 582 0.54 -20.68 75.15
CA GLY A 582 0.10 -22.09 75.31
C GLY A 582 0.90 -22.99 74.34
N ILE A 583 1.85 -23.86 74.74
CA ILE A 583 1.81 -24.99 75.70
C ILE A 583 0.91 -26.11 75.15
N THR A 584 1.40 -27.29 74.71
CA THR A 584 2.78 -27.84 74.67
C THR A 584 2.92 -28.94 73.57
N SER A 585 4.14 -29.48 73.41
CA SER A 585 4.55 -30.76 72.79
C SER A 585 3.46 -31.81 72.43
N GLY A 586 3.61 -32.61 71.36
CA GLY A 586 4.74 -32.77 70.44
C GLY A 586 4.69 -34.12 69.69
N CYS A 587 5.84 -34.61 69.23
CA CYS A 587 6.07 -35.90 68.54
C CYS A 587 5.46 -36.07 67.13
N CYS A 588 6.32 -36.31 66.14
CA CYS A 588 6.03 -37.21 65.02
C CYS A 588 6.26 -38.66 65.50
N PRO A 589 5.72 -39.69 64.81
CA PRO A 589 6.46 -40.19 63.64
C PRO A 589 5.61 -40.56 62.41
N ASP A 590 6.30 -40.62 61.28
CA ASP A 590 5.97 -41.37 60.05
C ASP A 590 6.02 -42.91 60.29
N PRO A 591 5.73 -43.79 59.30
CA PRO A 591 4.86 -43.66 58.11
C PRO A 591 3.96 -44.90 57.89
N THR A 592 3.07 -44.87 56.88
CA THR A 592 2.66 -46.09 56.12
C THR A 592 2.22 -45.71 54.71
N ALA A 593 2.48 -46.58 53.72
CA ALA A 593 2.16 -46.38 52.30
C ALA A 593 1.18 -47.44 51.78
N GLN A 594 0.43 -47.11 50.72
CA GLN A 594 -0.24 -47.98 49.72
C GLN A 594 -1.13 -47.12 48.79
N ASP A 595 -1.39 -47.39 47.51
CA ASP A 595 -0.60 -48.09 46.46
C ASP A 595 -1.25 -47.92 45.05
N LEU A 596 -0.55 -48.39 44.00
CA LEU A 596 -1.02 -48.83 42.65
C LEU A 596 -1.51 -47.81 41.56
N GLY A 597 -1.14 -48.10 40.30
CA GLY A 597 -1.55 -47.42 39.05
C GLY A 597 -0.50 -46.44 38.48
N ASP A 598 0.58 -46.83 37.81
CA ASP A 598 0.73 -47.50 36.48
C ASP A 598 0.21 -46.63 35.29
N GLU A 599 1.01 -46.19 34.29
CA GLU A 599 2.48 -46.04 34.19
C GLU A 599 2.86 -44.59 33.69
N GLU A 600 3.49 -44.20 32.56
CA GLU A 600 4.10 -44.86 31.39
C GLU A 600 5.37 -44.12 30.88
N HIS A 601 6.46 -44.88 30.71
CA HIS A 601 7.63 -44.75 29.82
C HIS A 601 8.33 -43.39 29.50
N HIS A 602 9.62 -43.35 29.90
CA HIS A 602 10.82 -42.91 29.14
C HIS A 602 10.88 -41.56 28.38
N LEU A 603 11.87 -40.72 28.78
CA LEU A 603 13.04 -40.25 27.99
C LEU A 603 13.89 -39.34 28.91
N ALA A 604 15.07 -39.75 29.40
CA ALA A 604 16.38 -39.77 28.71
C ALA A 604 17.16 -38.43 28.72
N ARG A 605 18.48 -38.54 28.97
CA ARG A 605 19.47 -37.45 29.12
C ARG A 605 19.55 -36.62 27.81
N CYS A 606 19.64 -35.29 27.78
CA CYS A 606 20.47 -34.34 28.55
C CYS A 606 21.98 -34.51 28.30
N ASP A 607 22.52 -33.86 27.26
CA ASP A 607 23.97 -33.68 27.09
C ASP A 607 24.37 -32.48 26.21
N THR A 608 25.62 -32.03 26.35
CA THR A 608 26.39 -31.03 25.57
C THR A 608 25.94 -29.55 25.57
N CYS A 609 26.68 -28.73 26.32
CA CYS A 609 26.74 -27.27 26.14
C CYS A 609 27.62 -26.88 24.93
N GLY A 610 27.41 -25.68 24.35
CA GLY A 610 28.14 -25.24 23.15
C GLY A 610 28.25 -23.72 22.93
N CYS A 611 28.57 -22.94 23.96
CA CYS A 611 28.58 -21.47 23.88
C CYS A 611 29.77 -20.89 23.08
N ARG A 612 29.48 -19.98 22.12
CA ARG A 612 30.46 -19.04 21.54
C ARG A 612 29.84 -17.66 21.23
N PRO A 613 30.17 -16.60 21.99
CA PRO A 613 29.92 -15.23 21.58
C PRO A 613 31.07 -14.70 20.71
N GLY A 614 30.75 -14.14 19.54
CA GLY A 614 31.75 -13.68 18.56
C GLY A 614 31.91 -12.16 18.47
N GLY A 615 33.07 -11.65 18.90
CA GLY A 615 33.72 -10.47 18.31
C GLY A 615 33.60 -9.12 19.04
N ARG A 616 34.76 -8.55 19.41
CA ARG A 616 35.21 -7.19 19.03
C ARG A 616 36.60 -6.84 19.59
N ALA A 617 37.60 -6.88 18.71
CA ALA A 617 38.83 -6.08 18.71
C ALA A 617 39.34 -6.09 17.24
N GLY A 618 40.05 -5.10 16.71
CA GLY A 618 40.72 -3.97 17.35
C GLY A 618 42.16 -3.95 16.86
N GLY A 619 42.43 -3.35 15.69
CA GLY A 619 43.72 -3.45 15.02
C GLY A 619 44.57 -2.19 15.14
N LEU A 620 45.90 -2.35 15.11
CA LEU A 620 46.89 -1.33 14.73
C LEU A 620 48.30 -1.96 14.62
N LEU A 621 49.12 -1.40 13.72
CA LEU A 621 50.60 -1.43 13.66
C LEU A 621 51.34 -2.76 13.39
N GLY A 622 52.39 -2.66 12.56
CA GLY A 622 53.32 -3.71 12.15
C GLY A 622 53.96 -3.35 10.81
N ARG A 623 55.29 -3.25 10.72
CA ARG A 623 56.00 -2.61 9.58
C ARG A 623 57.26 -3.39 9.18
N ALA A 624 57.67 -3.20 7.91
CA ALA A 624 58.96 -3.57 7.30
C ALA A 624 59.18 -5.03 6.84
N GLY A 625 59.97 -5.17 5.78
CA GLY A 625 60.31 -6.42 5.08
C GLY A 625 60.65 -6.18 3.60
N HIS A 626 61.93 -5.94 3.27
CA HIS A 626 62.42 -5.76 1.89
C HIS A 626 62.83 -7.11 1.25
N GLY A 627 62.83 -7.22 -0.08
CA GLY A 627 63.53 -8.29 -0.82
C GLY A 627 62.96 -8.56 -2.23
N PRO A 628 63.75 -8.46 -3.34
CA PRO A 628 63.18 -8.52 -4.70
C PRO A 628 63.81 -9.51 -5.70
N TYR A 629 63.09 -9.69 -6.83
CA TYR A 629 63.60 -9.93 -8.21
C TYR A 629 64.03 -11.36 -8.67
N PRO A 630 64.20 -11.64 -9.99
CA PRO A 630 63.69 -12.88 -10.60
C PRO A 630 64.63 -13.62 -11.60
N ARG A 631 64.14 -14.69 -12.22
CA ARG A 631 64.40 -15.17 -13.62
C ARG A 631 63.36 -16.28 -13.94
N ALA A 632 62.69 -16.36 -15.10
CA ALA A 632 63.09 -16.36 -16.51
C ALA A 632 63.59 -17.74 -17.01
N GLY A 633 62.84 -18.35 -17.94
CA GLY A 633 63.13 -19.65 -18.57
C GLY A 633 62.16 -19.94 -19.74
N PRO A 634 62.60 -19.90 -21.01
CA PRO A 634 61.71 -20.03 -22.18
C PRO A 634 62.04 -21.20 -23.15
N ARG A 635 61.11 -21.41 -24.12
CA ARG A 635 61.21 -22.12 -25.43
C ARG A 635 60.64 -23.55 -25.53
N GLY A 636 60.07 -23.83 -26.71
CA GLY A 636 59.71 -25.17 -27.24
C GLY A 636 58.25 -25.59 -27.01
N GLY A 637 57.41 -25.86 -28.02
CA GLY A 637 57.52 -25.58 -29.46
C GLY A 637 56.79 -26.61 -30.34
N THR A 638 56.04 -26.16 -31.37
CA THR A 638 55.32 -26.99 -32.40
C THR A 638 54.19 -27.90 -31.87
N ARG A 639 53.19 -28.39 -32.63
CA ARG A 639 52.60 -28.15 -33.99
C ARG A 639 51.11 -28.57 -33.85
N ARG A 640 50.09 -27.76 -34.19
CA ARG A 640 49.45 -27.54 -35.52
C ARG A 640 48.55 -28.71 -36.02
N ARG A 641 47.28 -28.39 -36.40
CA ARG A 641 46.18 -29.25 -36.95
C ARG A 641 45.37 -30.06 -35.89
N SER A 642 44.07 -30.35 -36.06
CA SER A 642 43.01 -29.78 -36.94
C SER A 642 41.59 -30.21 -36.49
N HIS A 643 40.57 -29.42 -36.84
CA HIS A 643 39.15 -29.82 -36.90
C HIS A 643 38.89 -30.88 -38.01
N PRO A 644 37.67 -31.48 -38.12
CA PRO A 644 36.64 -31.73 -37.09
C PRO A 644 36.08 -33.18 -37.13
N ALA A 645 35.27 -33.52 -36.12
CA ALA A 645 34.10 -34.42 -36.21
C ALA A 645 33.11 -34.01 -35.12
#